data_AF-A0A844GFZ0-F1
#
_entry.id   AF-A0A844GFZ0-F1
#
_cell.length_a   1.000
_cell.length_b   1.000
_cell.length_c   1.000
_cell.angle_alpha   90.00
_cell.angle_beta   90.00
_cell.angle_gamma   90.00
#
_symmetry.space_group_name_H-M   'P 1'
#
loop_
_entity.id
_entity.type
_entity.pdbx_description
1 polymer ?
#
loop_
_entity_poly.entity_id
_entity_poly.type
_entity_poly.pdbx_seq_one_letter_code
_entity_poly.pdbx_strand_id
1 'polypeptide(L)'
;MIRQRMRIILSVRQETRRRRNFMNWKKLMAVTMALCMAVPSGIPQTIMGAEFTQGTQTQVTEVSEFDDGMGNDCDETEAENIEDLFGSEDFSTGKAEEINDNSQDIPDLKENEGEDITESAGTEDGYKIKLYSNGKLEKTYTVSREKAEDAKAPEAPAARSGYIFKEWNTQKDGKGTSYKPGDSIAELLHSVSSEAELPVGQEEELKNSNVESADVENVNTENVNTDNEENTADELFEEIAVQNLEEPSAEDVVENTEEPSAGDAAVQNTVPGADAVSAGDSETPGVDTAQNNDLSTEAQSTENSTAQTEPAVQEETSDNSESQNQNIEETAAGVEEDSDTVVLYAIWQKAASYKIIYKLNGGKNNSANPKTYKQNTEVKLKKPTRSGYHFAGWYTDSKYKTKITTIKKGTAKNITLYARWTKVVKISSKAASLKYVKGYSAGQIRVSATVPQYVKTWDNYYYLLYLDSATGKVKKTVDKIKKSDLANQKLTFKLKTKGHPEYIQGKFAIGAKNSKGSYSVISNRSYVSNPEKLASYQAAYFIPKTKKGIQATDINQITETKSKNVFVNFFASDILNTGYGYNEYKYNGKKYYFAALYGYKNLVSECNQKGIQVTAQISLNNSSLTQSLRRANSPYGETAYYGWNTDNSAARQKMEALFAYLGETFGSNGCYISNWILGNEVNSASCYYYLGNVSFSKYISMYSEAFRCLHNAVRSTRASSKVFICLDNCWNQRNIFSVCYTSKSTLDKFASTVSKLQKGISWNVAYHAYSQPLTEAKFWSSVNEPLLTKSGETATFITMYNIEALTSYVKNHYGSDKRVFLSEQGFSSSYGGQVNQAASMALAYYKAACNPMIDGFIIRSYMDESHEVAQGLALGLKTSNGKAKKVYNVFRYMDSSSSLKYTEKILNSQVGNWKFLVPGYKASRVYKMYRN
;
A
#
# COMPACT_ATOMS: atom_id res chain seq x y z
N MET A 1 8.89 -73.07 18.71
CA MET A 1 8.25 -71.96 17.97
C MET A 1 6.71 -72.05 17.89
N ILE A 2 6.08 -73.12 17.37
CA ILE A 2 4.63 -73.15 17.04
C ILE A 2 3.69 -72.64 18.17
N ARG A 3 3.90 -73.09 19.43
CA ARG A 3 3.10 -72.65 20.60
C ARG A 3 3.11 -71.12 20.84
N GLN A 4 4.14 -70.41 20.38
CA GLN A 4 4.28 -68.96 20.53
C GLN A 4 3.40 -68.19 19.53
N ARG A 5 3.25 -68.70 18.29
CA ARG A 5 2.33 -68.12 17.30
C ARG A 5 0.86 -68.22 17.71
N MET A 6 0.45 -69.29 18.39
CA MET A 6 -0.94 -69.46 18.85
C MET A 6 -1.37 -68.44 19.91
N ARG A 7 -0.50 -68.05 20.85
CA ARG A 7 -0.84 -67.03 21.87
C ARG A 7 -1.14 -65.66 21.24
N ILE A 8 -0.40 -65.28 20.21
CA ILE A 8 -0.61 -64.02 19.46
C ILE A 8 -1.96 -64.02 18.73
N ILE A 9 -2.32 -65.13 18.07
CA ILE A 9 -3.58 -65.27 17.33
C ILE A 9 -4.82 -65.15 18.26
N LEU A 10 -4.73 -65.64 19.49
CA LEU A 10 -5.80 -65.51 20.48
C LEU A 10 -5.95 -64.06 21.00
N SER A 11 -4.83 -63.37 21.27
CA SER A 11 -4.83 -61.95 21.67
C SER A 11 -5.51 -61.06 20.61
N VAL A 12 -5.12 -61.19 19.34
CA VAL A 12 -5.70 -60.42 18.22
C VAL A 12 -7.20 -60.67 18.08
N ARG A 13 -7.68 -61.90 18.34
CA ARG A 13 -9.11 -62.23 18.31
C ARG A 13 -9.91 -61.57 19.43
N GLN A 14 -9.36 -61.40 20.64
CA GLN A 14 -10.03 -60.67 21.72
C GLN A 14 -10.11 -59.16 21.44
N GLU A 15 -9.01 -58.56 20.99
CA GLU A 15 -8.95 -57.13 20.64
C GLU A 15 -9.92 -56.78 19.50
N THR A 16 -10.00 -57.63 18.49
CA THR A 16 -10.98 -57.52 17.38
C THR A 16 -12.44 -57.59 17.88
N ARG A 17 -12.71 -58.28 19.00
CA ARG A 17 -14.06 -58.40 19.59
C ARG A 17 -14.43 -57.15 20.41
N ARG A 18 -13.48 -56.59 21.18
CA ARG A 18 -13.67 -55.29 21.88
C ARG A 18 -14.00 -54.15 20.91
N ARG A 19 -13.23 -54.00 19.83
CA ARG A 19 -13.48 -52.96 18.79
C ARG A 19 -14.84 -53.11 18.12
N ARG A 20 -15.32 -54.34 17.93
CA ARG A 20 -16.63 -54.63 17.32
C ARG A 20 -17.80 -54.19 18.22
N ASN A 21 -17.69 -54.40 19.53
CA ASN A 21 -18.71 -53.96 20.49
C ASN A 21 -18.75 -52.42 20.63
N PHE A 22 -17.59 -51.75 20.67
CA PHE A 22 -17.53 -50.29 20.76
C PHE A 22 -18.12 -49.59 19.51
N MET A 23 -17.98 -50.20 18.33
CA MET A 23 -18.66 -49.75 17.10
C MET A 23 -20.18 -49.86 17.18
N ASN A 24 -20.71 -50.91 17.82
CA ASN A 24 -22.15 -51.08 18.00
C ASN A 24 -22.73 -50.10 19.03
N TRP A 25 -21.95 -49.62 20.00
CA TRP A 25 -22.41 -48.60 20.95
C TRP A 25 -22.57 -47.22 20.28
N LYS A 26 -21.67 -46.85 19.36
CA LYS A 26 -21.86 -45.67 18.49
C LYS A 26 -23.13 -45.75 17.63
N LYS A 27 -23.50 -46.95 17.18
CA LYS A 27 -24.76 -47.18 16.45
C LYS A 27 -26.01 -47.03 17.33
N LEU A 28 -25.90 -47.17 18.66
CA LEU A 28 -27.05 -47.04 19.56
C LEU A 28 -27.39 -45.56 19.82
N MET A 29 -26.41 -44.72 20.16
CA MET A 29 -26.64 -43.27 20.36
C MET A 29 -27.14 -42.56 19.09
N ALA A 30 -26.64 -42.96 17.91
CA ALA A 30 -27.11 -42.44 16.62
C ALA A 30 -28.59 -42.79 16.35
N VAL A 31 -29.11 -43.87 16.92
CA VAL A 31 -30.53 -44.24 16.81
C VAL A 31 -31.38 -43.44 17.78
N THR A 32 -30.95 -43.26 19.04
CA THR A 32 -31.76 -42.54 20.05
C THR A 32 -31.96 -41.07 19.70
N MET A 33 -30.94 -40.36 19.20
CA MET A 33 -31.10 -38.96 18.77
C MET A 33 -31.91 -38.80 17.47
N ALA A 34 -31.93 -39.81 16.59
CA ALA A 34 -32.76 -39.78 15.39
C ALA A 34 -34.27 -39.92 15.69
N LEU A 35 -34.65 -40.58 16.80
CA LEU A 35 -36.06 -40.72 17.20
C LEU A 35 -36.73 -39.40 17.58
N CYS A 36 -35.98 -38.42 18.10
CA CYS A 36 -36.56 -37.16 18.60
C CYS A 36 -36.73 -36.06 17.54
N MET A 37 -36.46 -36.34 16.26
CA MET A 37 -36.77 -35.40 15.16
C MET A 37 -38.28 -35.27 14.86
N ALA A 38 -39.14 -36.05 15.54
CA ALA A 38 -40.58 -35.87 15.49
C ALA A 38 -41.26 -36.35 16.80
N VAL A 39 -41.61 -35.41 17.69
CA VAL A 39 -42.70 -35.58 18.67
C VAL A 39 -43.63 -34.37 18.58
N PRO A 40 -44.81 -34.50 17.95
CA PRO A 40 -45.77 -33.40 17.85
C PRO A 40 -46.77 -33.44 19.01
N SER A 41 -46.60 -32.55 19.98
CA SER A 41 -47.65 -32.21 20.95
C SER A 41 -47.55 -30.72 21.31
N GLY A 42 -48.67 -30.00 21.22
CA GLY A 42 -48.73 -28.58 21.54
C GLY A 42 -49.27 -28.36 22.95
N ILE A 43 -48.51 -27.65 23.78
CA ILE A 43 -48.93 -26.87 24.96
C ILE A 43 -47.91 -25.72 25.10
N PRO A 44 -48.31 -24.48 25.40
CA PRO A 44 -47.35 -23.39 25.60
C PRO A 44 -46.62 -23.55 26.94
N GLN A 45 -45.29 -23.73 26.92
CA GLN A 45 -44.50 -23.78 28.16
C GLN A 45 -44.04 -22.40 28.61
N THR A 46 -44.85 -21.80 29.49
CA THR A 46 -44.37 -20.98 30.60
C THR A 46 -44.41 -21.81 31.89
N ILE A 47 -43.51 -21.53 32.84
CA ILE A 47 -43.49 -22.09 34.21
C ILE A 47 -43.07 -23.57 34.31
N MET A 48 -41.78 -23.82 34.54
CA MET A 48 -41.26 -24.23 35.87
C MET A 48 -39.74 -24.29 35.87
N GLY A 49 -39.16 -24.10 37.06
CA GLY A 49 -37.77 -24.44 37.38
C GLY A 49 -37.75 -25.32 38.64
N ALA A 50 -36.55 -25.71 39.06
CA ALA A 50 -36.27 -26.69 40.13
C ALA A 50 -36.73 -28.12 39.84
N GLU A 51 -35.76 -28.99 39.51
CA GLU A 51 -35.46 -30.22 40.27
C GLU A 51 -34.23 -30.92 39.66
N PHE A 52 -33.14 -30.98 40.42
CA PHE A 52 -32.32 -32.18 40.69
C PHE A 52 -31.06 -31.79 41.49
N THR A 53 -31.00 -32.24 42.74
CA THR A 53 -29.91 -32.00 43.70
C THR A 53 -29.60 -33.32 44.41
N GLN A 54 -28.40 -33.47 44.99
CA GLN A 54 -27.82 -34.73 45.49
C GLN A 54 -27.43 -35.69 44.34
N GLY A 55 -26.36 -36.50 44.40
CA GLY A 55 -25.22 -36.66 45.33
C GLY A 55 -24.18 -37.55 44.62
N THR A 56 -22.94 -37.76 45.08
CA THR A 56 -22.28 -37.51 46.39
C THR A 56 -20.81 -37.09 46.20
N GLN A 57 -20.16 -36.61 47.27
CA GLN A 57 -18.73 -36.27 47.29
C GLN A 57 -17.84 -37.47 47.65
N THR A 58 -16.55 -37.38 47.29
CA THR A 58 -15.46 -37.79 48.21
C THR A 58 -14.22 -36.93 47.92
N GLN A 59 -13.65 -36.30 48.95
CA GLN A 59 -12.34 -35.63 48.90
C GLN A 59 -11.28 -36.50 49.61
N VAL A 60 -10.03 -36.36 49.20
CA VAL A 60 -8.84 -36.46 50.07
C VAL A 60 -7.90 -35.29 49.72
N THR A 61 -7.09 -34.85 50.68
CA THR A 61 -6.42 -33.53 50.77
C THR A 61 -5.03 -33.43 50.11
N GLU A 62 -4.55 -32.19 49.97
CA GLU A 62 -3.17 -31.82 49.68
C GLU A 62 -2.25 -31.99 50.91
N VAL A 63 -0.97 -32.30 50.71
CA VAL A 63 0.21 -31.88 51.53
C VAL A 63 1.43 -31.73 50.58
N SER A 64 2.49 -31.05 51.01
CA SER A 64 3.60 -30.53 50.19
C SER A 64 5.02 -31.01 50.60
N GLU A 65 5.97 -30.84 49.66
CA GLU A 65 7.42 -30.59 49.84
C GLU A 65 8.39 -31.66 50.40
N PHE A 66 9.69 -31.42 50.12
CA PHE A 66 10.94 -32.16 50.41
C PHE A 66 11.08 -33.58 49.81
N ASP A 67 12.10 -34.00 49.05
CA ASP A 67 13.50 -33.56 48.71
C ASP A 67 14.62 -34.33 49.44
N ASP A 68 15.76 -34.51 48.73
CA ASP A 68 16.95 -35.34 49.02
C ASP A 68 16.75 -36.88 49.23
N GLY A 69 17.73 -37.75 48.94
CA GLY A 69 19.05 -37.54 48.31
C GLY A 69 19.92 -38.82 48.29
N MET A 70 21.16 -38.70 47.79
CA MET A 70 22.25 -39.72 47.74
C MET A 70 22.10 -40.91 46.75
N GLY A 71 23.18 -41.39 46.11
CA GLY A 71 24.57 -40.91 46.14
C GLY A 71 25.52 -41.72 45.23
N ASN A 72 26.82 -41.37 45.26
CA ASN A 72 27.95 -41.85 44.43
C ASN A 72 28.02 -41.17 43.03
N ASP A 73 28.78 -40.10 42.79
CA ASP A 73 30.25 -39.84 42.95
C ASP A 73 31.06 -40.37 41.73
N CYS A 74 32.12 -39.71 41.25
CA CYS A 74 33.01 -38.74 41.91
C CYS A 74 33.29 -37.44 41.10
N ASP A 75 33.86 -36.47 41.81
CA ASP A 75 34.49 -35.20 41.37
C ASP A 75 35.79 -35.42 40.51
N GLU A 76 36.55 -34.44 40.02
CA GLU A 76 36.78 -33.05 40.50
C GLU A 76 37.25 -32.07 39.40
N THR A 77 37.55 -30.82 39.79
CA THR A 77 37.83 -29.65 38.95
C THR A 77 39.30 -29.43 38.58
N GLU A 78 39.57 -28.73 37.47
CA GLU A 78 40.18 -27.38 37.44
C GLU A 78 40.40 -26.88 35.99
N ALA A 79 41.02 -25.71 35.80
CA ALA A 79 41.27 -25.11 34.49
C ALA A 79 42.61 -24.33 34.46
N GLU A 80 43.38 -24.47 33.37
CA GLU A 80 44.32 -23.43 32.94
C GLU A 80 44.71 -23.54 31.43
N ASN A 81 45.74 -22.81 31.00
CA ASN A 81 46.05 -22.47 29.59
C ASN A 81 47.18 -23.33 28.97
N ILE A 82 47.75 -22.84 27.84
CA ILE A 82 48.99 -23.24 27.13
C ILE A 82 48.72 -24.38 26.10
N GLU A 83 48.91 -24.23 24.78
CA GLU A 83 50.14 -24.00 23.96
C GLU A 83 51.11 -25.21 23.95
N ASP A 84 51.86 -25.58 22.90
CA ASP A 84 51.85 -25.23 21.45
C ASP A 84 52.62 -26.34 20.66
N LEU A 85 52.78 -26.17 19.34
CA LEU A 85 53.78 -26.80 18.44
C LEU A 85 53.61 -28.31 18.13
N PHE A 86 54.07 -28.87 17.00
CA PHE A 86 54.94 -28.37 15.91
C PHE A 86 54.29 -28.64 14.52
N GLY A 87 54.67 -27.99 13.41
CA GLY A 87 55.73 -26.99 13.20
C GLY A 87 55.72 -26.41 11.77
N SER A 88 56.61 -25.44 11.52
CA SER A 88 56.80 -24.65 10.27
C SER A 88 57.63 -25.40 9.20
N GLU A 89 57.90 -24.90 7.98
CA GLU A 89 58.67 -23.70 7.56
C GLU A 89 58.34 -23.27 6.11
N ASP A 90 58.49 -22.01 5.66
CA ASP A 90 58.41 -20.68 6.34
C ASP A 90 57.84 -19.61 5.35
N PHE A 91 58.42 -18.49 4.85
CA PHE A 91 59.72 -17.79 4.99
C PHE A 91 59.60 -16.28 4.61
N SER A 92 60.10 -15.37 5.47
CA SER A 92 60.23 -13.88 5.29
C SER A 92 58.91 -13.09 5.07
N THR A 93 58.46 -12.09 5.85
CA THR A 93 59.06 -10.88 6.50
C THR A 93 59.51 -9.77 5.51
N GLY A 94 59.51 -8.45 5.82
CA GLY A 94 59.32 -7.73 7.10
C GLY A 94 58.71 -6.30 6.97
N LYS A 95 59.04 -5.34 7.86
CA LYS A 95 58.24 -4.10 8.09
C LYS A 95 59.05 -2.90 8.70
N ALA A 96 58.70 -1.66 8.28
CA ALA A 96 58.86 -0.34 8.95
C ALA A 96 60.17 0.51 8.89
N GLU A 97 59.94 1.83 8.70
CA GLU A 97 60.55 3.08 9.27
C GLU A 97 61.96 3.65 8.91
N GLU A 98 61.89 4.85 8.29
CA GLU A 98 62.70 6.11 8.42
C GLU A 98 64.19 6.32 7.98
N ILE A 99 64.45 7.61 7.68
CA ILE A 99 65.71 8.37 7.51
C ILE A 99 66.33 8.50 6.10
N ASN A 100 66.83 9.72 5.82
CA ASN A 100 67.38 10.27 4.57
C ASN A 100 68.63 9.55 4.01
N ASP A 101 68.83 9.59 2.68
CA ASP A 101 69.81 10.50 2.06
C ASP A 101 69.50 10.73 0.56
N ASN A 102 70.40 11.38 -0.18
CA ASN A 102 70.26 11.99 -1.50
C ASN A 102 70.32 11.05 -2.72
N SER A 103 69.89 11.63 -3.86
CA SER A 103 70.42 11.45 -5.23
C SER A 103 69.89 10.33 -6.14
N GLN A 104 69.66 10.73 -7.41
CA GLN A 104 69.57 9.95 -8.67
C GLN A 104 68.47 8.87 -8.82
N ASP A 105 67.74 8.73 -9.93
CA ASP A 105 67.62 9.52 -11.19
C ASP A 105 66.18 9.41 -11.75
N ILE A 106 65.82 10.26 -12.72
CA ILE A 106 64.51 10.25 -13.41
C ILE A 106 64.67 9.82 -14.88
N PRO A 107 63.92 8.78 -15.30
CA PRO A 107 63.23 8.81 -16.60
C PRO A 107 61.80 8.21 -16.51
N ASP A 108 60.81 8.62 -17.29
CA ASP A 108 60.70 9.72 -18.26
C ASP A 108 59.21 10.11 -18.40
N LEU A 109 58.91 11.34 -18.83
CA LEU A 109 57.56 11.76 -19.23
C LEU A 109 57.51 11.97 -20.75
N LYS A 110 56.40 11.60 -21.38
CA LYS A 110 56.16 11.84 -22.81
C LYS A 110 54.85 12.58 -23.03
N GLU A 111 54.74 13.16 -24.23
CA GLU A 111 53.82 14.24 -24.62
C GLU A 111 54.27 15.58 -23.99
N ASN A 112 55.19 16.37 -24.59
CA ASN A 112 55.52 16.58 -26.02
C ASN A 112 54.28 17.11 -26.80
N GLU A 113 54.29 18.25 -27.51
CA GLU A 113 55.36 19.23 -27.84
C GLU A 113 54.83 20.67 -27.85
N GLY A 114 55.75 21.63 -27.77
CA GLY A 114 55.53 23.08 -27.93
C GLY A 114 56.89 23.76 -27.86
N GLU A 115 57.38 24.26 -29.00
CA GLU A 115 58.83 24.37 -29.25
C GLU A 115 59.58 25.38 -28.37
N ASP A 116 60.84 25.03 -28.12
CA ASP A 116 61.85 25.83 -27.43
C ASP A 116 62.37 26.96 -28.35
N ILE A 117 62.76 28.09 -27.77
CA ILE A 117 63.56 29.10 -28.46
C ILE A 117 64.74 29.48 -27.57
N THR A 118 65.93 29.10 -28.03
CA THR A 118 67.20 29.17 -27.31
C THR A 118 67.51 30.54 -26.71
N GLU A 119 68.12 30.55 -25.51
CA GLU A 119 68.97 31.66 -25.06
C GLU A 119 70.13 31.87 -26.04
N SER A 120 69.96 32.75 -27.03
CA SER A 120 71.08 33.48 -27.60
C SER A 120 71.40 34.66 -26.68
N ALA A 121 72.66 34.83 -26.30
CA ALA A 121 73.11 36.05 -25.62
C ALA A 121 73.08 37.24 -26.59
N GLY A 122 71.89 37.82 -26.76
CA GLY A 122 71.59 38.95 -27.62
C GLY A 122 70.67 39.94 -26.90
N THR A 123 70.80 41.21 -27.24
CA THR A 123 69.96 42.28 -26.70
C THR A 123 68.53 42.15 -27.26
N GLU A 124 67.56 41.77 -26.43
CA GLU A 124 66.14 41.78 -26.82
C GLU A 124 65.69 43.19 -27.21
N ASP A 125 65.47 43.41 -28.50
CA ASP A 125 65.01 44.68 -29.06
C ASP A 125 63.47 44.72 -29.11
N GLY A 126 62.87 45.20 -28.02
CA GLY A 126 61.42 45.22 -27.85
C GLY A 126 60.96 45.81 -26.51
N TYR A 127 59.68 46.15 -26.42
CA TYR A 127 59.10 46.86 -25.30
C TYR A 127 58.95 45.98 -24.06
N LYS A 128 59.57 46.38 -22.95
CA LYS A 128 59.58 45.64 -21.68
C LYS A 128 58.43 46.10 -20.78
N ILE A 129 57.34 45.33 -20.75
CA ILE A 129 56.16 45.67 -19.97
C ILE A 129 56.30 45.14 -18.54
N LYS A 130 56.47 46.06 -17.57
CA LYS A 130 56.63 45.78 -16.13
C LYS A 130 55.28 45.95 -15.42
N LEU A 131 54.66 44.83 -14.99
CA LEU A 131 53.37 44.80 -14.30
C LEU A 131 53.55 44.87 -12.78
N TYR A 132 53.11 45.97 -12.17
CA TYR A 132 53.15 46.14 -10.71
C TYR A 132 51.78 45.95 -10.08
N SER A 133 51.69 45.14 -9.02
CA SER A 133 50.52 45.06 -8.15
C SER A 133 50.95 45.09 -6.68
N ASN A 134 50.09 45.62 -5.82
CA ASN A 134 50.38 45.77 -4.38
C ASN A 134 51.68 46.55 -4.04
N GLY A 135 52.26 47.28 -5.01
CA GLY A 135 53.55 47.96 -4.87
C GLY A 135 54.78 47.10 -5.19
N LYS A 136 54.60 45.86 -5.65
CA LYS A 136 55.68 44.96 -6.12
C LYS A 136 55.53 44.69 -7.62
N LEU A 137 56.65 44.38 -8.27
CA LEU A 137 56.66 43.82 -9.62
C LEU A 137 56.13 42.38 -9.55
N GLU A 138 55.03 42.08 -10.24
CA GLU A 138 54.43 40.73 -10.30
C GLU A 138 54.94 39.96 -11.53
N LYS A 139 55.16 40.67 -12.66
CA LYS A 139 55.67 40.08 -13.91
C LYS A 139 56.32 41.16 -14.79
N THR A 140 57.40 40.81 -15.47
CA THR A 140 57.87 41.52 -16.69
C THR A 140 57.62 40.62 -17.90
N TYR A 141 57.32 41.19 -19.06
CA TYR A 141 57.36 40.47 -20.34
C TYR A 141 57.71 41.42 -21.49
N THR A 142 58.44 40.92 -22.47
CA THR A 142 58.85 41.68 -23.67
C THR A 142 57.79 41.53 -24.77
N VAL A 143 57.54 42.62 -25.51
CA VAL A 143 56.75 42.64 -26.75
C VAL A 143 57.68 43.13 -27.87
N SER A 144 57.98 42.26 -28.83
CA SER A 144 58.80 42.63 -30.00
C SER A 144 58.14 43.76 -30.79
N ARG A 145 58.92 44.69 -31.35
CA ARG A 145 58.40 45.91 -32.01
C ARG A 145 57.36 45.60 -33.11
N GLU A 146 57.58 44.52 -33.87
CA GLU A 146 56.64 44.00 -34.89
C GLU A 146 55.23 43.67 -34.37
N LYS A 147 55.06 43.44 -33.07
CA LYS A 147 53.80 43.02 -32.43
C LYS A 147 53.20 44.11 -31.54
N ALA A 148 53.71 45.34 -31.62
CA ALA A 148 53.24 46.46 -30.80
C ALA A 148 51.78 46.84 -31.11
N GLU A 149 51.37 46.85 -32.38
CA GLU A 149 50.01 47.21 -32.81
C GLU A 149 48.92 46.24 -32.28
N ASP A 150 49.25 44.95 -32.21
CA ASP A 150 48.37 43.90 -31.66
C ASP A 150 48.43 43.79 -30.12
N ALA A 151 49.33 44.53 -29.47
CA ALA A 151 49.60 44.39 -28.05
C ALA A 151 48.40 44.83 -27.19
N LYS A 152 48.04 44.00 -26.20
CA LYS A 152 46.87 44.22 -25.34
C LYS A 152 47.23 44.18 -23.87
N ALA A 153 46.53 44.99 -23.08
CA ALA A 153 46.64 45.01 -21.64
C ALA A 153 46.28 43.62 -21.06
N PRO A 154 47.11 43.06 -20.16
CA PRO A 154 47.01 41.66 -19.78
C PRO A 154 45.85 41.38 -18.82
N GLU A 155 45.56 40.10 -18.63
CA GLU A 155 44.54 39.62 -17.70
C GLU A 155 44.73 40.09 -16.25
N ALA A 156 43.64 40.12 -15.50
CA ALA A 156 43.62 40.67 -14.15
C ALA A 156 44.59 39.91 -13.21
N PRO A 157 45.47 40.60 -12.47
CA PRO A 157 46.51 39.98 -11.66
C PRO A 157 45.95 39.28 -10.41
N ALA A 158 46.83 38.55 -9.70
CA ALA A 158 46.48 37.76 -8.52
C ALA A 158 45.59 38.53 -7.52
N ALA A 159 44.49 37.90 -7.11
CA ALA A 159 43.36 38.59 -6.49
C ALA A 159 43.69 39.20 -5.11
N ARG A 160 43.89 40.52 -5.06
CA ARG A 160 44.15 41.28 -3.82
C ARG A 160 43.01 41.12 -2.81
N SER A 161 43.34 40.59 -1.63
CA SER A 161 42.37 40.33 -0.57
C SER A 161 41.54 41.57 -0.22
N GLY A 162 40.23 41.48 -0.46
CA GLY A 162 39.29 42.52 -0.09
C GLY A 162 39.18 43.73 -1.04
N TYR A 163 39.84 43.68 -2.20
CA TYR A 163 39.71 44.65 -3.31
C TYR A 163 39.17 43.96 -4.58
N ILE A 164 38.79 44.75 -5.57
CA ILE A 164 38.43 44.31 -6.93
C ILE A 164 39.39 45.02 -7.88
N PHE A 165 39.94 44.30 -8.84
CA PHE A 165 40.77 44.89 -9.90
C PHE A 165 39.87 45.76 -10.78
N LYS A 166 40.24 47.02 -10.98
CA LYS A 166 39.48 48.01 -11.77
C LYS A 166 39.98 48.02 -13.22
N GLU A 167 41.29 48.14 -13.37
CA GLU A 167 42.05 48.36 -14.61
C GLU A 167 43.55 48.42 -14.28
N TRP A 168 44.39 48.25 -15.28
CA TRP A 168 45.79 48.69 -15.27
C TRP A 168 45.85 50.20 -15.50
N ASN A 169 46.89 50.88 -15.04
CA ASN A 169 47.11 52.30 -15.27
C ASN A 169 48.60 52.62 -15.39
N THR A 170 48.98 53.61 -16.21
CA THR A 170 50.39 54.00 -16.40
C THR A 170 51.02 54.66 -15.18
N GLN A 171 50.22 55.18 -14.23
CA GLN A 171 50.69 55.81 -13.01
C GLN A 171 50.24 55.06 -11.76
N LYS A 172 51.15 54.97 -10.78
CA LYS A 172 50.97 54.22 -9.52
C LYS A 172 49.83 54.71 -8.64
N ASP A 173 49.42 55.97 -8.79
CA ASP A 173 48.29 56.56 -8.07
C ASP A 173 46.95 56.46 -8.81
N GLY A 174 46.96 56.00 -10.07
CA GLY A 174 45.77 55.84 -10.91
C GLY A 174 45.30 57.11 -11.64
N LYS A 175 46.16 58.14 -11.79
CA LYS A 175 45.85 59.34 -12.61
C LYS A 175 46.30 59.27 -14.07
N GLY A 176 47.11 58.27 -14.45
CA GLY A 176 47.56 58.06 -15.82
C GLY A 176 46.49 57.45 -16.72
N THR A 177 46.89 56.98 -17.90
CA THR A 177 45.98 56.31 -18.84
C THR A 177 45.59 54.93 -18.31
N SER A 178 44.29 54.61 -18.33
CA SER A 178 43.73 53.36 -17.80
C SER A 178 43.39 52.35 -18.90
N TYR A 179 43.78 51.09 -18.69
CA TYR A 179 43.55 49.97 -19.62
C TYR A 179 42.91 48.78 -18.92
N LYS A 180 41.83 48.25 -19.48
CA LYS A 180 41.16 47.02 -19.03
C LYS A 180 41.78 45.81 -19.71
N PRO A 181 41.66 44.59 -19.15
CA PRO A 181 42.13 43.38 -19.81
C PRO A 181 41.56 43.24 -21.22
N GLY A 182 42.45 43.17 -22.21
CA GLY A 182 42.09 43.09 -23.63
C GLY A 182 42.02 44.43 -24.39
N ASP A 183 42.09 45.58 -23.71
CA ASP A 183 42.23 46.90 -24.37
C ASP A 183 43.61 46.97 -25.07
N SER A 184 43.71 47.64 -26.22
CA SER A 184 45.01 47.84 -26.90
C SER A 184 45.93 48.74 -26.07
N ILE A 185 47.24 48.45 -26.11
CA ILE A 185 48.31 49.27 -25.52
C ILE A 185 49.32 49.75 -26.57
N ALA A 186 49.04 49.59 -27.86
CA ALA A 186 49.95 49.97 -28.96
C ALA A 186 50.50 51.40 -28.84
N GLU A 187 49.60 52.39 -28.70
CA GLU A 187 49.95 53.81 -28.50
C GLU A 187 50.84 54.04 -27.27
N LEU A 188 50.66 53.27 -26.20
CA LEU A 188 51.49 53.35 -25.00
C LEU A 188 52.90 52.82 -25.24
N LEU A 189 53.04 51.73 -26.01
CA LEU A 189 54.35 51.21 -26.40
C LEU A 189 55.08 52.21 -27.31
N HIS A 190 54.39 52.80 -28.28
CA HIS A 190 54.99 53.83 -29.14
C HIS A 190 55.37 55.11 -28.37
N SER A 191 54.60 55.50 -27.35
CA SER A 191 54.82 56.74 -26.59
C SER A 191 56.14 56.80 -25.79
N VAL A 192 56.76 55.66 -25.46
CA VAL A 192 58.09 55.64 -24.81
C VAL A 192 59.25 55.67 -25.82
N SER A 193 58.98 55.48 -27.11
CA SER A 193 60.00 55.38 -28.17
C SER A 193 60.40 56.73 -28.78
N SER A 194 59.87 57.87 -28.30
CA SER A 194 59.89 59.13 -29.06
C SER A 194 60.25 60.41 -28.27
N GLU A 195 61.43 60.47 -27.66
CA GLU A 195 62.07 61.73 -27.24
C GLU A 195 63.49 61.90 -27.84
N ALA A 196 63.59 61.88 -29.17
CA ALA A 196 64.79 62.29 -29.89
C ALA A 196 64.48 62.79 -31.33
N GLU A 197 64.23 64.09 -31.49
CA GLU A 197 64.97 65.00 -32.41
C GLU A 197 64.32 66.40 -32.48
N LEU A 198 65.17 67.44 -32.59
CA LEU A 198 64.78 68.84 -32.74
C LEU A 198 65.10 69.33 -34.16
N PRO A 199 64.13 69.85 -34.93
CA PRO A 199 64.41 70.58 -36.17
C PRO A 199 64.70 72.06 -35.86
N VAL A 200 65.81 72.59 -36.42
CA VAL A 200 66.11 74.03 -36.43
C VAL A 200 66.45 74.47 -37.85
N GLY A 201 65.77 75.52 -38.33
CA GLY A 201 65.96 76.11 -39.64
C GLY A 201 64.87 77.14 -39.94
N GLN A 202 65.15 78.42 -39.68
CA GLN A 202 64.25 79.55 -39.91
C GLN A 202 64.89 80.60 -40.83
N GLU A 203 64.06 81.21 -41.67
CA GLU A 203 64.01 82.61 -42.13
C GLU A 203 62.65 82.72 -42.87
N GLU A 204 61.69 83.58 -42.51
CA GLU A 204 61.60 85.05 -42.71
C GLU A 204 61.69 85.45 -44.21
N GLU A 205 60.86 86.36 -44.78
CA GLU A 205 60.14 87.52 -44.21
C GLU A 205 58.64 87.67 -44.63
N LEU A 206 57.87 88.30 -43.73
CA LEU A 206 56.87 89.38 -43.90
C LEU A 206 56.47 89.88 -45.32
N LYS A 207 55.15 89.98 -45.63
CA LYS A 207 54.40 91.27 -45.76
C LYS A 207 52.90 91.19 -46.21
N ASN A 208 52.15 92.19 -45.73
CA ASN A 208 51.01 92.91 -46.32
C ASN A 208 49.65 92.27 -46.70
N SER A 209 48.64 92.63 -45.89
CA SER A 209 47.43 93.41 -46.26
C SER A 209 46.53 93.05 -47.46
N ASN A 210 45.30 92.64 -47.13
CA ASN A 210 44.03 93.39 -47.30
C ASN A 210 43.55 93.87 -48.71
N VAL A 211 42.22 93.73 -48.92
CA VAL A 211 41.32 94.45 -49.86
C VAL A 211 41.24 93.97 -51.34
N GLU A 212 40.33 93.00 -51.55
CA GLU A 212 39.02 93.18 -52.24
C GLU A 212 38.90 93.37 -53.77
N SER A 213 37.76 92.90 -54.29
CA SER A 213 37.12 93.13 -55.61
C SER A 213 37.68 92.46 -56.88
N ALA A 214 36.90 91.51 -57.41
CA ALA A 214 36.26 91.64 -58.73
C ALA A 214 35.19 90.53 -58.91
N ASP A 215 33.94 90.91 -59.15
CA ASP A 215 32.87 90.01 -59.62
C ASP A 215 33.04 89.68 -61.12
N VAL A 216 32.34 88.63 -61.61
CA VAL A 216 31.33 88.70 -62.70
C VAL A 216 30.94 87.29 -63.19
N GLU A 217 29.65 86.95 -63.02
CA GLU A 217 28.81 86.04 -63.84
C GLU A 217 29.22 84.56 -64.08
N ASN A 218 28.35 83.61 -64.49
CA ASN A 218 26.90 83.36 -64.34
C ASN A 218 26.60 81.96 -65.00
N VAL A 219 25.49 81.28 -64.65
CA VAL A 219 24.62 80.39 -65.49
C VAL A 219 23.74 79.45 -64.62
N ASN A 220 22.50 79.20 -65.07
CA ASN A 220 21.43 78.44 -64.41
C ASN A 220 21.47 76.90 -64.63
N THR A 221 20.78 76.15 -63.75
CA THR A 221 19.57 75.29 -64.01
C THR A 221 19.08 74.73 -62.66
N GLU A 222 17.85 74.97 -62.17
CA GLU A 222 16.54 74.35 -62.49
C GLU A 222 16.40 72.86 -62.05
N ASN A 223 15.45 72.41 -61.19
CA ASN A 223 13.95 72.26 -61.26
C ASN A 223 13.52 70.89 -61.89
N VAL A 224 12.45 70.14 -61.53
CA VAL A 224 11.20 70.37 -60.74
C VAL A 224 10.80 69.08 -59.93
N ASN A 225 9.77 69.15 -59.07
CA ASN A 225 9.06 68.00 -58.44
C ASN A 225 8.34 67.06 -59.45
N THR A 226 8.00 65.81 -59.06
CA THR A 226 6.61 65.32 -58.72
C THR A 226 6.49 63.77 -58.62
N ASP A 227 5.84 63.29 -57.54
CA ASP A 227 4.75 62.27 -57.40
C ASP A 227 4.64 60.97 -58.26
N ASN A 228 3.80 60.03 -57.74
CA ASN A 228 3.16 58.87 -58.43
C ASN A 228 4.05 57.64 -58.83
N GLU A 229 3.52 56.43 -59.06
CA GLU A 229 2.42 55.63 -58.45
C GLU A 229 2.55 54.14 -58.89
N GLU A 230 1.84 53.22 -58.21
CA GLU A 230 1.30 51.90 -58.67
C GLU A 230 2.12 50.77 -59.39
N ASN A 231 1.70 49.51 -59.11
CA ASN A 231 1.52 48.32 -59.98
C ASN A 231 2.65 47.87 -60.98
N THR A 232 3.17 46.63 -60.99
CA THR A 232 2.56 45.30 -61.32
C THR A 232 3.72 44.24 -61.37
N ALA A 233 3.60 42.91 -61.50
CA ALA A 233 2.56 41.87 -61.27
C ALA A 233 3.25 40.46 -61.34
N ASP A 234 2.45 39.38 -61.18
CA ASP A 234 2.77 37.96 -61.47
C ASP A 234 3.84 37.25 -60.59
N GLU A 235 3.81 35.93 -60.34
CA GLU A 235 3.06 34.82 -60.97
C GLU A 235 2.26 33.94 -59.96
N LEU A 236 1.09 33.44 -60.41
CA LEU A 236 0.51 32.07 -60.30
C LEU A 236 0.57 31.27 -58.95
N PHE A 237 -0.56 30.89 -58.32
CA PHE A 237 -1.42 29.70 -58.60
C PHE A 237 -0.71 28.32 -58.43
N GLU A 238 -1.30 27.24 -57.89
CA GLU A 238 -2.73 26.84 -57.76
C GLU A 238 -3.01 25.97 -56.49
N GLU A 239 -4.28 25.75 -56.14
CA GLU A 239 -4.73 24.88 -55.03
C GLU A 239 -4.90 23.40 -55.44
N ILE A 240 -4.86 22.47 -54.46
CA ILE A 240 -5.89 21.42 -54.35
C ILE A 240 -6.26 21.23 -52.87
N ALA A 241 -7.55 21.34 -52.55
CA ALA A 241 -8.15 20.85 -51.32
C ALA A 241 -8.99 19.60 -51.59
N VAL A 242 -9.05 18.67 -50.63
CA VAL A 242 -10.11 17.65 -50.55
C VAL A 242 -10.64 17.61 -49.11
N GLN A 243 -11.82 18.20 -48.93
CA GLN A 243 -12.69 17.94 -47.78
C GLN A 243 -13.60 16.72 -48.07
N ASN A 244 -14.56 16.49 -47.15
CA ASN A 244 -15.79 15.73 -47.34
C ASN A 244 -15.69 14.20 -47.21
N LEU A 245 -16.71 13.50 -46.71
CA LEU A 245 -17.88 13.81 -45.84
C LEU A 245 -18.20 12.45 -45.11
N GLU A 246 -19.19 12.22 -44.23
CA GLU A 246 -20.57 12.69 -44.09
C GLU A 246 -21.02 12.59 -42.61
N GLU A 247 -21.87 13.53 -42.17
CA GLU A 247 -23.02 13.16 -41.32
C GLU A 247 -24.20 12.83 -42.23
N PRO A 248 -25.19 12.06 -41.75
CA PRO A 248 -26.57 12.48 -42.01
C PRO A 248 -27.32 12.93 -40.74
N SER A 249 -27.67 14.21 -40.73
CA SER A 249 -29.01 14.76 -40.47
C SER A 249 -29.90 14.14 -39.39
N ALA A 250 -30.33 14.99 -38.44
CA ALA A 250 -31.62 14.83 -37.79
C ALA A 250 -32.78 15.25 -38.71
N GLU A 251 -34.00 14.78 -38.43
CA GLU A 251 -35.23 15.48 -38.78
C GLU A 251 -36.36 15.09 -37.80
N ASP A 252 -37.34 15.98 -37.62
CA ASP A 252 -38.21 16.06 -36.45
C ASP A 252 -39.40 15.09 -36.42
N VAL A 253 -39.89 14.80 -35.20
CA VAL A 253 -41.34 14.90 -34.88
C VAL A 253 -41.50 15.60 -33.52
N VAL A 254 -42.50 16.46 -33.43
CA VAL A 254 -42.78 17.41 -32.34
C VAL A 254 -43.90 16.91 -31.41
N GLU A 255 -43.95 17.44 -30.18
CA GLU A 255 -45.09 17.35 -29.22
C GLU A 255 -45.41 15.94 -28.64
N ASN A 256 -45.92 15.78 -27.40
CA ASN A 256 -46.56 16.71 -26.47
C ASN A 256 -46.13 16.45 -25.00
N THR A 257 -46.15 17.49 -24.16
CA THR A 257 -46.05 17.36 -22.69
C THR A 257 -47.26 18.00 -22.02
N GLU A 258 -48.23 17.19 -21.61
CA GLU A 258 -49.33 17.61 -20.74
C GLU A 258 -49.09 17.15 -19.29
N GLU A 259 -48.99 18.10 -18.38
CA GLU A 259 -49.53 17.95 -17.02
C GLU A 259 -51.07 18.01 -17.11
N PRO A 260 -51.82 17.23 -16.31
CA PRO A 260 -52.05 17.59 -14.90
C PRO A 260 -52.07 16.36 -13.95
N SER A 261 -52.29 16.47 -12.63
CA SER A 261 -52.79 17.60 -11.84
C SER A 261 -52.14 17.74 -10.46
N ALA A 262 -52.27 18.92 -9.87
CA ALA A 262 -51.92 19.23 -8.48
C ALA A 262 -52.72 18.42 -7.44
N GLY A 263 -52.28 18.51 -6.18
CA GLY A 263 -52.88 17.85 -5.02
C GLY A 263 -52.30 18.40 -3.71
N ASP A 264 -52.50 19.69 -3.46
CA ASP A 264 -51.99 20.39 -2.27
C ASP A 264 -52.51 19.83 -0.94
N ALA A 265 -51.64 19.83 0.07
CA ALA A 265 -51.97 20.27 1.43
C ALA A 265 -50.70 20.46 2.27
N ALA A 266 -50.25 21.70 2.44
CA ALA A 266 -49.45 22.07 3.61
C ALA A 266 -50.38 22.58 4.72
N VAL A 267 -50.05 22.32 5.99
CA VAL A 267 -50.41 23.18 7.13
C VAL A 267 -49.45 22.89 8.29
N GLN A 268 -49.25 23.89 9.15
CA GLN A 268 -48.27 23.87 10.25
C GLN A 268 -48.91 23.52 11.61
N ASN A 269 -48.01 23.39 12.61
CA ASN A 269 -48.15 23.89 13.98
C ASN A 269 -48.73 23.02 15.11
N THR A 270 -48.23 23.41 16.30
CA THR A 270 -48.71 23.21 17.68
C THR A 270 -48.55 21.86 18.37
N VAL A 271 -48.14 21.98 19.64
CA VAL A 271 -47.92 20.98 20.70
C VAL A 271 -48.79 21.42 21.89
N PRO A 272 -49.60 20.54 22.53
CA PRO A 272 -49.34 20.20 23.94
C PRO A 272 -49.85 18.82 24.43
N GLY A 273 -49.47 18.41 25.65
CA GLY A 273 -50.02 17.26 26.41
C GLY A 273 -49.37 15.90 26.05
N ALA A 274 -48.62 15.16 26.89
CA ALA A 274 -48.45 15.02 28.34
C ALA A 274 -49.43 14.06 29.04
N ASP A 275 -48.93 12.86 29.40
CA ASP A 275 -49.15 12.29 30.74
C ASP A 275 -48.13 11.18 31.13
N ALA A 276 -48.04 10.95 32.43
CA ALA A 276 -47.07 10.19 33.27
C ALA A 276 -46.86 8.67 32.94
N VAL A 277 -45.98 7.87 33.58
CA VAL A 277 -45.58 7.75 35.02
C VAL A 277 -44.16 7.20 35.28
N SER A 278 -43.45 7.89 36.20
CA SER A 278 -42.42 7.50 37.20
C SER A 278 -41.43 6.32 37.05
N ALA A 279 -40.12 6.63 37.13
CA ALA A 279 -39.10 6.20 38.14
C ALA A 279 -37.74 6.80 37.70
N GLY A 280 -36.86 7.41 38.52
CA GLY A 280 -36.37 7.08 39.87
C GLY A 280 -34.94 6.50 39.72
N ASP A 281 -33.83 7.08 40.21
CA ASP A 281 -33.63 8.19 41.18
C ASP A 281 -32.38 9.07 40.87
N SER A 282 -32.31 10.24 41.50
CA SER A 282 -31.10 11.03 41.80
C SER A 282 -30.73 10.84 43.30
N GLU A 283 -29.59 11.25 43.87
CA GLU A 283 -29.08 12.62 44.07
C GLU A 283 -27.64 12.64 44.65
N THR A 284 -27.10 13.85 44.86
CA THR A 284 -25.88 14.16 45.63
C THR A 284 -26.20 14.95 46.92
N PRO A 285 -25.56 14.65 48.06
CA PRO A 285 -25.20 15.62 49.11
C PRO A 285 -23.69 15.99 49.01
N GLY A 286 -23.12 17.02 49.66
CA GLY A 286 -23.54 17.80 50.85
C GLY A 286 -22.64 17.42 52.05
N VAL A 287 -21.57 18.15 52.40
CA VAL A 287 -21.52 19.37 53.29
C VAL A 287 -21.91 18.98 54.76
N ASP A 288 -21.14 19.20 55.84
CA ASP A 288 -20.34 20.41 56.22
C ASP A 288 -19.28 20.26 57.38
N THR A 289 -18.46 21.30 57.59
CA THR A 289 -17.82 21.86 58.84
C THR A 289 -16.69 21.22 59.70
N ALA A 290 -15.89 22.15 60.28
CA ALA A 290 -15.15 22.18 61.57
C ALA A 290 -13.70 21.60 61.67
N GLN A 291 -12.71 22.23 62.36
CA GLN A 291 -12.54 23.61 62.91
C GLN A 291 -11.05 23.91 63.28
N ASN A 292 -10.61 25.19 63.20
CA ASN A 292 -9.57 25.94 64.00
C ASN A 292 -8.13 25.36 64.17
N ASN A 293 -6.99 26.08 64.30
CA ASN A 293 -6.51 27.50 64.25
C ASN A 293 -5.07 27.47 63.62
N ASP A 294 -4.26 28.52 63.36
CA ASP A 294 -3.98 29.80 64.05
C ASP A 294 -3.29 30.85 63.10
N LEU A 295 -2.95 32.05 63.60
CA LEU A 295 -2.38 33.23 62.87
C LEU A 295 -0.82 33.33 62.97
N SER A 296 -0.05 34.16 62.23
CA SER A 296 -0.17 35.63 62.06
C SER A 296 0.91 36.28 61.13
N THR A 297 0.61 37.44 60.51
CA THR A 297 1.48 38.63 60.15
C THR A 297 2.75 38.47 59.26
N GLU A 298 3.22 39.41 58.41
CA GLU A 298 2.80 40.80 58.03
C GLU A 298 3.42 41.31 56.67
N ALA A 299 2.97 42.48 56.16
CA ALA A 299 3.55 43.42 55.13
C ALA A 299 3.99 42.89 53.72
N GLN A 300 3.68 43.47 52.54
CA GLN A 300 3.79 44.84 51.96
C GLN A 300 5.23 45.32 51.63
N SER A 301 5.55 46.02 50.51
CA SER A 301 4.82 46.35 49.25
C SER A 301 5.70 47.05 48.16
N THR A 302 5.15 47.26 46.94
CA THR A 302 5.46 48.34 45.94
C THR A 302 6.74 48.31 45.05
N GLU A 303 6.88 49.31 44.16
CA GLU A 303 7.58 49.27 42.86
C GLU A 303 8.75 50.29 42.68
N ASN A 304 9.66 49.96 41.75
CA ASN A 304 10.30 50.86 40.74
C ASN A 304 11.38 51.92 41.13
N SER A 305 12.26 52.20 40.12
CA SER A 305 13.00 53.45 39.83
C SER A 305 14.52 53.60 40.12
N THR A 306 15.23 54.08 39.07
CA THR A 306 16.41 54.97 39.01
C THR A 306 17.77 54.68 39.69
N ALA A 307 18.76 54.34 38.82
CA ALA A 307 19.98 55.11 38.48
C ALA A 307 21.10 55.48 39.50
N GLN A 308 22.36 55.27 39.04
CA GLN A 308 23.66 55.80 39.55
C GLN A 308 24.09 55.30 40.97
N THR A 309 25.38 55.19 41.35
CA THR A 309 26.67 55.59 40.71
C THR A 309 27.80 54.60 41.07
N GLU A 310 29.01 54.83 40.52
CA GLU A 310 30.33 54.27 40.88
C GLU A 310 30.72 54.49 42.38
N PRO A 311 31.71 53.77 42.98
CA PRO A 311 33.14 53.88 42.58
C PRO A 311 34.14 52.70 42.85
N ALA A 312 35.30 52.79 42.17
CA ALA A 312 36.69 52.48 42.64
C ALA A 312 37.13 51.05 43.10
N VAL A 313 38.43 50.71 43.20
CA VAL A 313 39.71 50.97 42.44
C VAL A 313 40.74 49.92 42.92
N GLN A 314 41.56 49.36 42.01
CA GLN A 314 42.96 48.83 42.14
C GLN A 314 43.19 47.90 40.91
N GLU A 315 44.18 48.12 40.02
CA GLU A 315 45.65 47.96 40.16
C GLU A 315 46.08 46.47 40.27
N GLU A 316 47.12 45.97 39.58
CA GLU A 316 48.29 46.64 38.96
C GLU A 316 48.58 46.24 37.49
N THR A 317 49.53 46.97 36.87
CA THR A 317 50.61 46.62 35.90
C THR A 317 50.51 45.35 35.01
N SER A 318 50.97 45.33 33.76
CA SER A 318 51.41 46.36 32.77
C SER A 318 51.26 45.74 31.35
N ASP A 319 51.77 46.22 30.21
CA ASP A 319 52.74 47.28 29.87
C ASP A 319 52.52 47.82 28.45
N ASN A 320 53.12 48.97 28.11
CA ASN A 320 53.13 49.53 26.74
C ASN A 320 54.19 50.64 26.59
N SER A 321 55.18 50.45 25.70
CA SER A 321 56.20 51.46 25.39
C SER A 321 55.90 52.21 24.09
N GLU A 322 55.77 53.53 24.17
CA GLU A 322 55.69 54.41 23.01
C GLU A 322 57.08 54.87 22.55
N SER A 323 57.32 54.82 21.25
CA SER A 323 58.24 55.72 20.54
C SER A 323 57.54 56.19 19.27
N GLN A 324 57.09 57.45 19.25
CA GLN A 324 57.85 58.62 18.83
C GLN A 324 58.15 58.62 17.33
N ASN A 325 57.41 59.49 16.64
CA ASN A 325 57.49 59.72 15.20
C ASN A 325 58.69 60.62 14.88
N GLN A 326 59.57 60.22 13.96
CA GLN A 326 60.62 61.07 13.42
C GLN A 326 60.60 61.07 11.89
N ASN A 327 60.75 62.27 11.32
CA ASN A 327 60.95 62.45 9.89
C ASN A 327 62.29 61.84 9.47
N ILE A 328 62.33 61.24 8.28
CA ILE A 328 63.55 61.08 7.51
C ILE A 328 63.25 61.69 6.14
N GLU A 329 64.06 62.67 5.74
CA GLU A 329 63.96 63.32 4.45
C GLU A 329 64.60 62.46 3.36
N GLU A 330 64.09 62.66 2.13
CA GLU A 330 64.83 62.66 0.87
C GLU A 330 66.13 61.84 0.76
N THR A 331 66.08 60.78 -0.05
CA THR A 331 67.25 60.39 -0.86
C THR A 331 66.78 59.71 -2.13
N ALA A 332 66.97 60.37 -3.27
CA ALA A 332 66.64 59.81 -4.57
C ALA A 332 67.69 58.77 -4.99
N ALA A 333 67.34 57.50 -4.92
CA ALA A 333 68.09 56.44 -5.60
C ALA A 333 67.58 56.34 -7.04
N GLY A 334 68.40 56.78 -8.00
CA GLY A 334 68.06 56.73 -9.42
C GLY A 334 67.82 55.30 -9.89
N VAL A 335 66.74 55.11 -10.65
CA VAL A 335 66.55 53.94 -11.52
C VAL A 335 66.85 54.43 -12.93
N GLU A 336 67.73 53.75 -13.64
CA GLU A 336 67.99 54.05 -15.05
C GLU A 336 66.73 53.76 -15.87
N GLU A 337 66.20 54.77 -16.57
CA GLU A 337 65.03 54.61 -17.44
C GLU A 337 65.45 53.97 -18.77
N ASP A 338 65.56 52.64 -18.73
CA ASP A 338 65.63 51.73 -19.88
C ASP A 338 64.47 52.02 -20.85
N SER A 339 64.76 52.79 -21.92
CA SER A 339 63.80 53.62 -22.68
C SER A 339 62.63 52.86 -23.33
N ASP A 340 62.77 51.56 -23.56
CA ASP A 340 61.69 50.71 -24.07
C ASP A 340 60.81 50.10 -22.95
N THR A 341 60.94 50.57 -21.71
CA THR A 341 60.14 50.10 -20.57
C THR A 341 58.79 50.81 -20.47
N VAL A 342 57.70 50.04 -20.57
CA VAL A 342 56.36 50.49 -20.15
C VAL A 342 56.01 49.90 -18.79
N VAL A 343 55.51 50.73 -17.88
CA VAL A 343 55.10 50.30 -16.52
C VAL A 343 53.58 50.40 -16.36
N LEU A 344 52.95 49.31 -15.95
CA LEU A 344 51.51 49.25 -15.67
C LEU A 344 51.24 48.86 -14.21
N TYR A 345 50.54 49.73 -13.50
CA TYR A 345 50.16 49.55 -12.10
C TYR A 345 48.71 49.06 -12.00
N ALA A 346 48.49 47.99 -11.24
CA ALA A 346 47.17 47.43 -11.01
C ALA A 346 46.33 48.35 -10.09
N ILE A 347 45.30 48.99 -10.62
CA ILE A 347 44.40 49.85 -9.84
C ILE A 347 43.32 49.00 -9.19
N TRP A 348 43.31 49.05 -7.85
CA TRP A 348 42.48 48.21 -6.99
C TRP A 348 41.38 49.04 -6.32
N GLN A 349 40.13 48.88 -6.77
CA GLN A 349 38.99 49.48 -6.09
C GLN A 349 38.64 48.68 -4.82
N LYS A 350 38.38 49.37 -3.70
CA LYS A 350 37.98 48.72 -2.44
C LYS A 350 36.66 47.96 -2.62
N ALA A 351 36.67 46.65 -2.40
CA ALA A 351 35.51 45.81 -2.74
C ALA A 351 34.30 46.17 -1.88
N ALA A 352 33.18 46.51 -2.54
CA ALA A 352 31.93 46.88 -1.88
C ALA A 352 31.45 45.76 -0.94
N SER A 353 31.05 46.17 0.27
CA SER A 353 30.64 45.28 1.37
C SER A 353 29.12 45.35 1.55
N TYR A 354 28.44 44.26 1.24
CA TYR A 354 26.99 44.16 1.24
C TYR A 354 26.48 43.43 2.49
N LYS A 355 25.39 43.91 3.08
CA LYS A 355 24.76 43.37 4.29
C LYS A 355 23.92 42.13 3.99
N ILE A 356 23.98 41.13 4.88
CA ILE A 356 23.11 39.95 4.87
C ILE A 356 22.16 40.02 6.08
N ILE A 357 20.86 40.12 5.81
CA ILE A 357 19.81 40.28 6.83
C ILE A 357 19.09 38.95 7.03
N TYR A 358 19.41 38.24 8.11
CA TYR A 358 18.81 36.94 8.43
C TYR A 358 17.47 37.10 9.19
N LYS A 359 16.35 36.90 8.50
CA LYS A 359 15.01 36.82 9.09
C LYS A 359 14.77 35.39 9.62
N LEU A 360 15.18 35.17 10.86
CA LEU A 360 15.27 33.85 11.51
C LEU A 360 13.93 33.27 11.97
N ASN A 361 12.85 34.06 12.02
CA ASN A 361 11.51 33.63 12.43
C ASN A 361 11.48 32.89 13.78
N GLY A 362 12.17 33.43 14.79
CA GLY A 362 12.27 32.85 16.13
C GLY A 362 13.28 31.70 16.28
N GLY A 363 14.26 31.58 15.38
CA GLY A 363 15.44 30.71 15.53
C GLY A 363 16.72 31.50 15.86
N LYS A 364 17.79 30.79 16.25
CA LYS A 364 19.15 31.31 16.45
C LYS A 364 19.97 31.06 15.17
N ASN A 365 20.74 32.05 14.71
CA ASN A 365 21.60 31.85 13.54
C ASN A 365 22.78 30.92 13.86
N ASN A 366 23.40 30.36 12.82
CA ASN A 366 24.73 29.78 12.94
C ASN A 366 25.76 30.91 13.15
N SER A 367 26.74 30.74 14.02
CA SER A 367 27.80 31.73 14.25
C SER A 367 28.72 31.91 13.03
N ALA A 368 28.90 30.86 12.21
CA ALA A 368 29.68 30.91 10.98
C ALA A 368 28.91 31.46 9.75
N ASN A 369 27.73 32.06 9.93
CA ASN A 369 27.03 32.81 8.89
C ASN A 369 27.41 34.31 9.00
N PRO A 370 28.12 34.89 8.01
CA PRO A 370 28.66 36.25 8.14
C PRO A 370 27.58 37.33 8.01
N LYS A 371 27.77 38.47 8.70
CA LYS A 371 26.85 39.62 8.66
C LYS A 371 26.93 40.41 7.33
N THR A 372 28.06 40.29 6.62
CA THR A 372 28.36 40.97 5.36
C THR A 372 29.09 40.04 4.39
N TYR A 373 29.14 40.41 3.12
CA TYR A 373 29.96 39.74 2.10
C TYR A 373 30.45 40.74 1.04
N LYS A 374 31.46 40.34 0.25
CA LYS A 374 32.01 41.14 -0.85
C LYS A 374 31.65 40.52 -2.19
N GLN A 375 31.49 41.33 -3.23
CA GLN A 375 31.05 40.87 -4.57
C GLN A 375 31.95 39.76 -5.15
N ASN A 376 33.25 39.78 -4.85
CA ASN A 376 34.21 38.78 -5.31
C ASN A 376 34.23 37.47 -4.47
N THR A 377 33.41 37.37 -3.41
CA THR A 377 33.37 36.21 -2.49
C THR A 377 32.12 35.34 -2.68
N GLU A 378 32.23 34.04 -2.38
CA GLU A 378 31.09 33.12 -2.27
C GLU A 378 30.75 32.85 -0.78
N VAL A 379 29.47 32.87 -0.42
CA VAL A 379 29.00 32.55 0.95
C VAL A 379 28.11 31.30 0.95
N LYS A 380 28.67 30.15 1.38
CA LYS A 380 27.94 28.89 1.57
C LYS A 380 27.18 28.92 2.90
N LEU A 381 25.85 29.07 2.85
CA LEU A 381 25.00 29.35 4.00
C LEU A 381 24.86 28.13 4.93
N LYS A 382 25.27 28.29 6.20
CA LYS A 382 25.14 27.27 7.25
C LYS A 382 23.72 27.23 7.80
N LYS A 383 23.34 26.08 8.39
CA LYS A 383 21.99 25.88 8.96
C LYS A 383 21.85 26.60 10.32
N PRO A 384 20.80 27.42 10.52
CA PRO A 384 20.42 27.95 11.84
C PRO A 384 19.73 26.86 12.68
N THR A 385 19.48 27.13 13.96
CA THR A 385 18.77 26.22 14.88
C THR A 385 17.52 26.87 15.48
N ARG A 386 16.51 26.07 15.81
CA ARG A 386 15.29 26.52 16.50
C ARG A 386 14.68 25.37 17.30
N SER A 387 14.47 25.56 18.60
CA SER A 387 13.94 24.49 19.46
C SER A 387 12.55 24.05 19.00
N GLY A 388 12.36 22.74 18.80
CA GLY A 388 11.11 22.15 18.30
C GLY A 388 10.87 22.26 16.78
N TYR A 389 11.84 22.72 15.98
CA TYR A 389 11.69 22.85 14.51
C TYR A 389 12.86 22.25 13.73
N HIS A 390 12.57 21.74 12.53
CA HIS A 390 13.53 21.30 11.52
C HIS A 390 13.73 22.42 10.51
N PHE A 391 14.99 22.64 10.10
CA PHE A 391 15.33 23.71 9.17
C PHE A 391 15.06 23.31 7.71
N ALA A 392 14.14 24.00 7.06
CA ALA A 392 13.69 23.70 5.69
C ALA A 392 14.51 24.39 4.58
N GLY A 393 15.41 25.30 4.95
CA GLY A 393 16.29 26.03 4.04
C GLY A 393 16.20 27.54 4.18
N TRP A 394 17.15 28.23 3.55
CA TRP A 394 17.12 29.67 3.35
C TRP A 394 16.36 30.01 2.06
N TYR A 395 15.69 31.15 2.06
CA TYR A 395 14.92 31.66 0.93
C TYR A 395 15.18 33.16 0.77
N THR A 396 15.16 33.69 -0.45
CA THR A 396 15.34 35.14 -0.70
C THR A 396 14.05 35.95 -0.54
N ASP A 397 12.90 35.27 -0.33
CA ASP A 397 11.58 35.88 -0.20
C ASP A 397 10.81 35.36 1.02
N SER A 398 9.94 36.20 1.58
CA SER A 398 9.12 35.88 2.75
C SER A 398 8.02 34.85 2.48
N LYS A 399 7.66 34.61 1.21
CA LYS A 399 6.68 33.61 0.77
C LYS A 399 7.33 32.24 0.49
N TYR A 400 8.64 32.13 0.68
CA TYR A 400 9.46 30.92 0.51
C TYR A 400 9.35 30.27 -0.87
N LYS A 401 9.31 31.08 -1.94
CA LYS A 401 9.34 30.62 -3.34
C LYS A 401 10.76 30.26 -3.78
N THR A 402 11.73 31.14 -3.55
CA THR A 402 13.09 31.04 -4.11
C THR A 402 14.07 30.55 -3.05
N LYS A 403 14.37 29.25 -3.07
CA LYS A 403 15.31 28.61 -2.15
C LYS A 403 16.76 28.94 -2.53
N ILE A 404 17.60 29.22 -1.53
CA ILE A 404 19.03 29.53 -1.70
C ILE A 404 19.88 28.71 -0.71
N THR A 405 21.06 28.28 -1.15
CA THR A 405 22.08 27.62 -0.32
C THR A 405 23.38 28.40 -0.26
N THR A 406 23.63 29.24 -1.26
CA THR A 406 24.91 29.91 -1.51
C THR A 406 24.65 31.28 -2.13
N ILE A 407 25.28 32.33 -1.62
CA ILE A 407 25.38 33.61 -2.32
C ILE A 407 26.61 33.52 -3.24
N LYS A 408 26.41 33.59 -4.56
CA LYS A 408 27.46 33.41 -5.56
C LYS A 408 28.39 34.63 -5.65
N LYS A 409 29.64 34.39 -6.07
CA LYS A 409 30.54 35.43 -6.62
C LYS A 409 29.81 36.21 -7.72
N GLY A 410 30.07 37.51 -7.80
CA GLY A 410 29.40 38.46 -8.70
C GLY A 410 28.17 39.14 -8.10
N THR A 411 27.60 38.66 -6.99
CA THR A 411 26.39 39.26 -6.40
C THR A 411 26.70 40.61 -5.75
N ALA A 412 26.09 41.69 -6.25
CA ALA A 412 26.43 43.08 -5.93
C ALA A 412 25.31 43.84 -5.20
N LYS A 413 24.66 43.23 -4.20
CA LYS A 413 23.56 43.87 -3.45
C LYS A 413 23.36 43.35 -2.03
N ASN A 414 22.73 44.15 -1.18
CA ASN A 414 22.23 43.70 0.12
C ASN A 414 21.18 42.59 -0.07
N ILE A 415 21.20 41.56 0.78
CA ILE A 415 20.30 40.40 0.68
C ILE A 415 19.57 40.18 2.00
N THR A 416 18.25 39.96 1.93
CA THR A 416 17.47 39.44 3.06
C THR A 416 17.23 37.94 2.86
N LEU A 417 17.52 37.14 3.89
CA LEU A 417 17.39 35.68 3.88
C LEU A 417 16.39 35.22 4.94
N TYR A 418 15.35 34.52 4.51
CA TYR A 418 14.28 34.02 5.37
C TYR A 418 14.53 32.56 5.74
N ALA A 419 14.56 32.26 7.04
CA ALA A 419 14.67 30.89 7.54
C ALA A 419 13.29 30.22 7.52
N ARG A 420 13.14 29.16 6.71
CA ARG A 420 11.93 28.34 6.70
C ARG A 420 12.04 27.21 7.72
N TRP A 421 10.96 26.94 8.45
CA TRP A 421 10.90 25.96 9.53
C TRP A 421 9.72 25.00 9.34
N THR A 422 9.94 23.72 9.64
CA THR A 422 8.88 22.69 9.77
C THR A 422 8.81 22.25 11.22
N LYS A 423 7.61 22.16 11.82
CA LYS A 423 7.48 21.78 13.24
C LYS A 423 7.89 20.31 13.43
N VAL A 424 8.62 20.02 14.51
CA VAL A 424 9.05 18.66 14.83
C VAL A 424 8.04 17.99 15.75
N VAL A 425 7.72 16.73 15.47
CA VAL A 425 6.87 15.88 16.32
C VAL A 425 7.60 14.62 16.76
N LYS A 426 7.27 14.11 17.96
CA LYS A 426 7.74 12.79 18.41
C LYS A 426 7.08 11.67 17.59
N ILE A 427 7.67 10.48 17.59
CA ILE A 427 7.07 9.27 17.00
C ILE A 427 5.71 9.01 17.68
N SER A 428 4.66 8.85 16.87
CA SER A 428 3.28 8.58 17.30
C SER A 428 2.49 7.97 16.16
N SER A 429 1.52 7.10 16.45
CA SER A 429 0.62 6.47 15.47
C SER A 429 -0.28 7.45 14.71
N LYS A 430 -0.33 8.72 15.14
CA LYS A 430 -1.04 9.84 14.47
C LYS A 430 -0.10 10.74 13.64
N ALA A 431 1.21 10.51 13.62
CA ALA A 431 2.17 11.42 12.98
C ALA A 431 2.19 11.33 11.44
N ALA A 432 1.66 10.25 10.87
CA ALA A 432 1.39 10.08 9.44
C ALA A 432 -0.01 9.49 9.21
N SER A 433 -0.58 9.74 8.03
CA SER A 433 -1.87 9.21 7.60
C SER A 433 -1.69 8.37 6.34
N LEU A 434 -1.87 7.06 6.47
CA LEU A 434 -1.90 6.10 5.37
C LEU A 434 -3.25 6.23 4.66
N LYS A 435 -3.24 6.77 3.44
CA LYS A 435 -4.45 7.10 2.67
C LYS A 435 -5.04 5.89 1.98
N TYR A 436 -4.20 5.06 1.35
CA TYR A 436 -4.61 3.78 0.80
C TYR A 436 -3.43 2.83 0.61
N VAL A 437 -3.75 1.53 0.59
CA VAL A 437 -2.92 0.43 0.09
C VAL A 437 -3.85 -0.34 -0.85
N LYS A 438 -3.60 -0.30 -2.17
CA LYS A 438 -4.55 -0.89 -3.13
C LYS A 438 -3.89 -1.53 -4.33
N GLY A 439 -4.55 -2.54 -4.90
CA GLY A 439 -4.30 -2.95 -6.27
C GLY A 439 -4.48 -1.77 -7.22
N TYR A 440 -3.50 -1.58 -8.12
CA TYR A 440 -3.46 -0.46 -9.05
C TYR A 440 -3.55 -0.92 -10.50
N SER A 441 -2.77 -1.95 -10.84
CA SER A 441 -2.73 -2.63 -12.13
C SER A 441 -2.21 -4.05 -11.94
N ALA A 442 -2.23 -4.88 -12.99
CA ALA A 442 -1.85 -6.29 -12.92
C ALA A 442 -0.47 -6.47 -12.23
N GLY A 443 -0.42 -7.27 -11.17
CA GLY A 443 0.77 -7.51 -10.37
C GLY A 443 1.35 -6.29 -9.61
N GLN A 444 0.66 -5.14 -9.54
CA GLN A 444 1.17 -3.90 -8.92
C GLN A 444 0.25 -3.30 -7.86
N ILE A 445 0.77 -3.17 -6.63
CA ILE A 445 0.14 -2.44 -5.52
C ILE A 445 0.69 -1.01 -5.49
N ARG A 446 -0.18 -0.03 -5.28
CA ARG A 446 0.20 1.36 -4.98
C ARG A 446 -0.18 1.71 -3.54
N VAL A 447 0.76 2.29 -2.82
CA VAL A 447 0.54 2.81 -1.46
C VAL A 447 0.69 4.32 -1.46
N SER A 448 -0.20 5.03 -0.79
CA SER A 448 -0.11 6.48 -0.62
C SER A 448 -0.32 6.88 0.83
N ALA A 449 0.50 7.82 1.32
CA ALA A 449 0.39 8.38 2.65
C ALA A 449 0.79 9.86 2.69
N THR A 450 0.52 10.52 3.82
CA THR A 450 0.92 11.92 4.07
C THR A 450 1.51 12.05 5.46
N VAL A 451 2.61 12.79 5.59
CA VAL A 451 3.25 13.11 6.87
C VAL A 451 3.15 14.63 7.07
N PRO A 452 2.23 15.14 7.93
CA PRO A 452 1.98 16.58 8.03
C PRO A 452 3.14 17.39 8.60
N GLN A 453 3.89 16.82 9.55
CA GLN A 453 4.98 17.49 10.28
C GLN A 453 6.25 16.63 10.29
N TYR A 454 7.41 17.22 10.59
CA TYR A 454 8.68 16.50 10.55
C TYR A 454 8.83 15.60 11.78
N VAL A 455 8.75 14.28 11.61
CA VAL A 455 8.91 13.36 12.74
C VAL A 455 10.38 13.29 13.16
N LYS A 456 10.70 13.35 14.46
CA LYS A 456 12.05 13.03 14.97
C LYS A 456 12.26 11.51 14.86
N THR A 457 13.31 11.11 14.15
CA THR A 457 13.60 9.70 13.79
C THR A 457 15.11 9.43 13.91
N TRP A 458 15.49 8.16 14.02
CA TRP A 458 16.91 7.75 14.12
C TRP A 458 17.70 8.03 12.83
N ASP A 459 17.07 7.89 11.66
CA ASP A 459 17.67 8.23 10.37
C ASP A 459 16.72 9.03 9.47
N ASN A 460 17.19 9.40 8.28
CA ASN A 460 16.53 10.34 7.39
C ASN A 460 15.45 9.73 6.47
N TYR A 461 14.76 8.66 6.92
CA TYR A 461 13.78 7.92 6.11
C TYR A 461 12.42 7.72 6.81
N TYR A 462 11.37 7.66 6.00
CA TYR A 462 10.09 7.03 6.33
C TYR A 462 10.00 5.68 5.63
N TYR A 463 9.44 4.69 6.31
CA TYR A 463 9.41 3.30 5.85
C TYR A 463 7.99 2.85 5.51
N LEU A 464 7.85 1.97 4.53
CA LEU A 464 6.68 1.12 4.41
C LEU A 464 6.94 -0.17 5.18
N LEU A 465 6.11 -0.44 6.19
CA LEU A 465 6.22 -1.62 7.05
C LEU A 465 5.20 -2.67 6.64
N TYR A 466 5.63 -3.92 6.50
CA TYR A 466 4.77 -5.10 6.47
C TYR A 466 4.58 -5.60 7.90
N LEU A 467 3.32 -5.79 8.30
CA LEU A 467 2.91 -6.18 9.64
C LEU A 467 2.42 -7.62 9.67
N ASP A 468 2.60 -8.26 10.81
CA ASP A 468 1.88 -9.48 11.16
C ASP A 468 0.38 -9.18 11.23
N SER A 469 -0.43 -9.88 10.42
CA SER A 469 -1.84 -9.53 10.26
C SER A 469 -2.67 -9.78 11.53
N ALA A 470 -2.31 -10.79 12.33
CA ALA A 470 -3.00 -11.17 13.57
C ALA A 470 -2.59 -10.27 14.75
N THR A 471 -1.29 -10.16 15.02
CA THR A 471 -0.76 -9.42 16.20
C THR A 471 -0.52 -7.92 15.92
N GLY A 472 -0.48 -7.50 14.65
CA GLY A 472 -0.16 -6.12 14.26
C GLY A 472 1.29 -5.69 14.52
N LYS A 473 2.17 -6.60 14.96
CA LYS A 473 3.61 -6.36 15.15
C LYS A 473 4.31 -6.16 13.80
N VAL A 474 5.39 -5.38 13.78
CA VAL A 474 6.21 -5.19 12.57
C VAL A 474 6.94 -6.51 12.25
N LYS A 475 6.93 -6.94 10.99
CA LYS A 475 7.64 -8.15 10.52
C LYS A 475 8.84 -7.83 9.63
N LYS A 476 8.70 -6.90 8.69
CA LYS A 476 9.79 -6.44 7.81
C LYS A 476 9.53 -5.03 7.27
N THR A 477 10.59 -4.28 7.00
CA THR A 477 10.54 -3.13 6.09
C THR A 477 10.38 -3.63 4.66
N VAL A 478 9.56 -2.95 3.86
CA VAL A 478 9.33 -3.29 2.44
C VAL A 478 10.04 -2.31 1.52
N ASP A 479 9.95 -1.02 1.83
CA ASP A 479 10.47 0.08 1.02
C ASP A 479 10.72 1.31 1.93
N LYS A 480 11.47 2.31 1.46
CA LYS A 480 11.80 3.53 2.22
C LYS A 480 11.86 4.78 1.32
N ILE A 481 11.34 5.89 1.82
CA ILE A 481 11.38 7.20 1.16
C ILE A 481 12.16 8.19 2.05
N LYS A 482 13.09 8.94 1.44
CA LYS A 482 13.86 9.98 2.14
C LYS A 482 12.92 11.09 2.64
N LYS A 483 13.16 11.56 3.87
CA LYS A 483 12.37 12.63 4.48
C LYS A 483 12.58 13.94 3.74
N SER A 484 11.49 14.68 3.53
CA SER A 484 11.54 16.08 3.09
C SER A 484 11.86 16.98 4.28
N ASP A 485 12.53 18.10 4.04
CA ASP A 485 12.65 19.15 5.05
C ASP A 485 11.34 19.95 5.23
N LEU A 486 10.37 19.79 4.32
CA LEU A 486 9.08 20.50 4.30
C LEU A 486 7.95 19.70 4.99
N ALA A 487 7.00 20.45 5.54
CA ALA A 487 5.71 19.95 6.02
C ALA A 487 4.89 19.26 4.90
N ASN A 488 3.87 18.49 5.29
CA ASN A 488 2.90 17.85 4.39
C ASN A 488 3.52 16.94 3.31
N GLN A 489 4.61 16.23 3.62
CA GLN A 489 5.25 15.31 2.68
C GLN A 489 4.27 14.21 2.24
N LYS A 490 4.00 14.14 0.93
CA LYS A 490 3.30 13.02 0.30
C LYS A 490 4.29 11.87 0.09
N LEU A 491 3.89 10.66 0.50
CA LEU A 491 4.64 9.42 0.28
C LEU A 491 3.88 8.56 -0.74
N THR A 492 4.60 7.99 -1.71
CA THR A 492 4.03 7.07 -2.71
C THR A 492 4.99 5.91 -2.94
N PHE A 493 4.56 4.69 -2.62
CA PHE A 493 5.33 3.46 -2.85
C PHE A 493 4.67 2.62 -3.94
N LYS A 494 5.48 1.86 -4.70
CA LYS A 494 5.03 0.99 -5.80
C LYS A 494 5.57 -0.42 -5.56
N LEU A 495 4.72 -1.38 -5.20
CA LEU A 495 5.15 -2.76 -4.95
C LEU A 495 4.75 -3.68 -6.10
N LYS A 496 5.64 -4.61 -6.46
CA LYS A 496 5.35 -5.74 -7.35
C LYS A 496 4.92 -6.95 -6.51
N THR A 497 3.93 -7.72 -6.96
CA THR A 497 3.52 -8.98 -6.30
C THR A 497 4.24 -10.21 -6.84
N LYS A 498 4.86 -10.14 -8.03
CA LYS A 498 5.73 -11.21 -8.56
C LYS A 498 6.90 -11.44 -7.60
N GLY A 499 7.00 -12.66 -7.05
CA GLY A 499 7.97 -13.02 -6.00
C GLY A 499 7.55 -12.63 -4.57
N HIS A 500 6.44 -11.91 -4.41
CA HIS A 500 5.88 -11.47 -3.13
C HIS A 500 4.36 -11.67 -3.06
N PRO A 501 3.85 -12.92 -3.19
CA PRO A 501 2.42 -13.20 -3.07
C PRO A 501 1.85 -12.80 -1.70
N GLU A 502 2.69 -12.69 -0.66
CA GLU A 502 2.24 -12.23 0.66
C GLU A 502 1.76 -10.78 0.69
N TYR A 503 2.24 -9.93 -0.23
CA TYR A 503 1.80 -8.53 -0.26
C TYR A 503 0.31 -8.40 -0.58
N ILE A 504 -0.28 -9.35 -1.31
CA ILE A 504 -1.70 -9.36 -1.70
C ILE A 504 -2.64 -9.49 -0.48
N GLN A 505 -2.26 -10.31 0.50
CA GLN A 505 -3.06 -10.60 1.70
C GLN A 505 -2.61 -9.77 2.91
N GLY A 506 -1.42 -9.18 2.84
CA GLY A 506 -0.71 -8.50 3.92
C GLY A 506 -1.28 -7.17 4.39
N LYS A 507 -0.78 -6.75 5.57
CA LYS A 507 -1.20 -5.58 6.34
C LYS A 507 -0.04 -4.60 6.43
N PHE A 508 -0.26 -3.33 6.11
CA PHE A 508 0.79 -2.33 5.98
C PHE A 508 0.55 -1.10 6.87
N ALA A 509 1.63 -0.42 7.21
CA ALA A 509 1.61 0.91 7.84
C ALA A 509 2.86 1.72 7.46
N ILE A 510 2.83 3.03 7.68
CA ILE A 510 4.03 3.88 7.61
C ILE A 510 4.81 3.74 8.92
N GLY A 511 6.12 3.61 8.79
CA GLY A 511 7.06 3.44 9.88
C GLY A 511 8.07 4.58 10.00
N ALA A 512 8.53 4.79 11.23
CA ALA A 512 9.70 5.57 11.57
C ALA A 512 10.67 4.70 12.37
N LYS A 513 11.97 4.85 12.11
CA LYS A 513 13.01 4.17 12.87
C LYS A 513 13.27 4.91 14.19
N ASN A 514 13.29 4.18 15.30
CA ASN A 514 13.47 4.74 16.65
C ASN A 514 14.88 4.49 17.21
N SER A 515 15.54 3.39 16.84
CA SER A 515 16.93 3.06 17.22
C SER A 515 17.66 2.26 16.12
N LYS A 516 18.90 1.80 16.39
CA LYS A 516 19.66 0.91 15.49
C LYS A 516 18.95 -0.46 15.36
N GLY A 517 18.06 -0.57 14.37
CA GLY A 517 17.38 -1.81 13.97
C GLY A 517 15.88 -1.89 14.28
N SER A 518 15.35 -1.00 15.14
CA SER A 518 13.95 -1.03 15.55
C SER A 518 13.08 0.03 14.84
N TYR A 519 11.79 -0.29 14.69
CA TYR A 519 10.84 0.49 13.88
C TYR A 519 9.49 0.62 14.60
N SER A 520 9.01 1.86 14.72
CA SER A 520 7.69 2.19 15.25
C SER A 520 6.70 2.51 14.12
N VAL A 521 5.46 2.04 14.26
CA VAL A 521 4.35 2.43 13.38
C VAL A 521 3.93 3.87 13.69
N ILE A 522 3.88 4.72 12.67
CA ILE A 522 3.48 6.14 12.79
C ILE A 522 2.18 6.50 12.08
N SER A 523 1.43 5.52 11.56
CA SER A 523 0.13 5.73 10.92
C SER A 523 -0.93 4.72 11.34
N ASN A 524 -2.16 4.98 10.91
CA ASN A 524 -3.18 3.94 10.75
C ASN A 524 -2.66 2.77 9.89
N ARG A 525 -3.21 1.58 10.12
CA ARG A 525 -2.88 0.32 9.43
C ARG A 525 -3.90 0.05 8.33
N SER A 526 -3.52 -0.63 7.25
CA SER A 526 -4.46 -1.02 6.17
C SER A 526 -4.05 -2.33 5.49
N TYR A 527 -5.03 -3.14 5.10
CA TYR A 527 -4.85 -4.27 4.17
C TYR A 527 -4.90 -3.79 2.71
N VAL A 528 -4.44 -4.59 1.76
CA VAL A 528 -4.62 -4.29 0.32
C VAL A 528 -6.10 -4.35 -0.07
N SER A 529 -6.67 -3.23 -0.50
CA SER A 529 -7.98 -3.18 -1.16
C SER A 529 -7.84 -3.43 -2.67
N ASN A 530 -8.97 -3.63 -3.36
CA ASN A 530 -9.04 -3.79 -4.82
C ASN A 530 -8.16 -4.94 -5.38
N PRO A 531 -8.22 -6.17 -4.83
CA PRO A 531 -7.41 -7.29 -5.32
C PRO A 531 -7.69 -7.58 -6.80
N GLU A 532 -8.90 -7.36 -7.30
CA GLU A 532 -9.26 -7.56 -8.71
C GLU A 532 -8.46 -6.70 -9.70
N LYS A 533 -7.87 -5.58 -9.26
CA LYS A 533 -6.95 -4.79 -10.09
C LYS A 533 -5.54 -5.38 -10.19
N LEU A 534 -5.19 -6.37 -9.37
CA LEU A 534 -3.92 -7.11 -9.44
C LEU A 534 -3.98 -8.30 -10.41
N ALA A 535 -5.18 -8.77 -10.76
CA ALA A 535 -5.37 -9.94 -11.61
C ALA A 535 -4.80 -9.78 -13.01
N SER A 536 -4.01 -10.78 -13.44
CA SER A 536 -3.64 -10.97 -14.83
C SER A 536 -4.83 -11.43 -15.68
N TYR A 537 -5.78 -12.17 -15.10
CA TYR A 537 -6.95 -12.69 -15.80
C TYR A 537 -8.18 -11.80 -15.53
N GLN A 538 -8.41 -10.86 -16.44
CA GLN A 538 -9.48 -9.85 -16.38
C GLN A 538 -10.77 -10.24 -17.14
N ALA A 539 -10.84 -11.44 -17.72
CA ALA A 539 -12.01 -11.92 -18.44
C ALA A 539 -13.27 -11.91 -17.54
N ALA A 540 -14.42 -11.55 -18.11
CA ALA A 540 -15.68 -11.38 -17.39
C ALA A 540 -16.16 -12.65 -16.65
N TYR A 541 -17.02 -12.48 -15.64
CA TYR A 541 -17.62 -13.58 -14.90
C TYR A 541 -18.45 -14.46 -15.84
N PHE A 542 -18.00 -15.70 -16.05
CA PHE A 542 -18.69 -16.66 -16.92
C PHE A 542 -20.09 -16.97 -16.36
N ILE A 543 -21.11 -16.78 -17.20
CA ILE A 543 -22.50 -17.10 -16.88
C ILE A 543 -22.90 -18.36 -17.66
N PRO A 544 -23.21 -19.49 -16.98
CA PRO A 544 -23.67 -20.70 -17.65
C PRO A 544 -25.09 -20.52 -18.21
N LYS A 545 -25.46 -21.26 -19.26
CA LYS A 545 -26.78 -21.10 -19.95
C LYS A 545 -28.02 -21.42 -19.08
N THR A 546 -27.84 -22.03 -17.91
CA THR A 546 -28.91 -22.52 -17.03
C THR A 546 -28.39 -22.52 -15.59
N LYS A 547 -29.29 -22.38 -14.60
CA LYS A 547 -28.94 -22.39 -13.17
C LYS A 547 -28.66 -23.81 -12.64
N LYS A 548 -29.01 -24.86 -13.40
CA LYS A 548 -28.94 -26.26 -12.95
C LYS A 548 -27.50 -26.75 -12.83
N GLY A 549 -27.20 -27.42 -11.73
CA GLY A 549 -25.95 -28.14 -11.52
C GLY A 549 -26.04 -29.28 -10.52
N ILE A 550 -24.92 -29.96 -10.35
CA ILE A 550 -24.78 -31.18 -9.56
C ILE A 550 -23.43 -31.17 -8.82
N GLN A 551 -23.41 -31.73 -7.61
CA GLN A 551 -22.17 -32.05 -6.93
C GLN A 551 -21.55 -33.31 -7.59
N ALA A 552 -20.38 -33.18 -8.21
CA ALA A 552 -19.72 -34.28 -8.91
C ALA A 552 -18.22 -34.04 -9.10
N THR A 553 -17.44 -35.12 -9.08
CA THR A 553 -15.99 -35.15 -9.41
C THR A 553 -15.69 -35.84 -10.75
N ASP A 554 -16.72 -36.37 -11.41
CA ASP A 554 -16.65 -37.09 -12.69
C ASP A 554 -17.44 -36.33 -13.77
N ILE A 555 -16.78 -36.02 -14.89
CA ILE A 555 -17.35 -35.28 -16.00
C ILE A 555 -18.54 -36.00 -16.65
N ASN A 556 -18.58 -37.33 -16.62
CA ASN A 556 -19.68 -38.12 -17.18
C ASN A 556 -20.99 -37.84 -16.44
N GLN A 557 -20.96 -37.75 -15.10
CA GLN A 557 -22.13 -37.42 -14.28
C GLN A 557 -22.67 -36.01 -14.59
N ILE A 558 -21.78 -35.05 -14.83
CA ILE A 558 -22.14 -33.66 -15.16
C ILE A 558 -22.73 -33.56 -16.57
N THR A 559 -22.12 -34.25 -17.54
CA THR A 559 -22.51 -34.21 -18.96
C THR A 559 -23.74 -35.07 -19.27
N GLU A 560 -23.86 -36.28 -18.71
CA GLU A 560 -25.07 -37.11 -18.77
C GLU A 560 -26.30 -36.32 -18.33
N THR A 561 -26.22 -35.72 -17.14
CA THR A 561 -27.31 -34.95 -16.53
C THR A 561 -27.55 -33.61 -17.21
N LYS A 562 -26.76 -33.25 -18.24
CA LYS A 562 -26.80 -31.97 -18.96
C LYS A 562 -26.69 -30.77 -18.01
N SER A 563 -25.80 -30.87 -17.03
CA SER A 563 -25.59 -29.82 -16.03
C SER A 563 -24.64 -28.74 -16.56
N LYS A 564 -24.91 -27.48 -16.23
CA LYS A 564 -24.04 -26.33 -16.61
C LYS A 564 -23.45 -25.58 -15.42
N ASN A 565 -23.72 -26.06 -14.21
CA ASN A 565 -22.94 -25.75 -13.01
C ASN A 565 -22.43 -27.09 -12.43
N VAL A 566 -21.26 -27.08 -11.84
CA VAL A 566 -20.74 -28.19 -11.00
C VAL A 566 -20.28 -27.64 -9.66
N PHE A 567 -20.56 -28.38 -8.60
CA PHE A 567 -20.00 -28.14 -7.27
C PHE A 567 -18.97 -29.22 -6.94
N VAL A 568 -17.82 -28.81 -6.40
CA VAL A 568 -16.71 -29.69 -6.02
C VAL A 568 -16.27 -29.39 -4.59
N ASN A 569 -16.10 -30.41 -3.76
CA ASN A 569 -15.44 -30.26 -2.46
C ASN A 569 -13.92 -30.34 -2.64
N PHE A 570 -13.20 -29.34 -2.13
CA PHE A 570 -11.75 -29.31 -1.97
C PHE A 570 -11.43 -29.46 -0.48
N PHE A 571 -10.87 -30.61 -0.10
CA PHE A 571 -10.41 -30.79 1.26
C PHE A 571 -8.97 -30.30 1.41
N ALA A 572 -8.70 -29.58 2.50
CA ALA A 572 -7.36 -29.08 2.80
C ALA A 572 -6.34 -30.23 3.00
N SER A 573 -6.77 -31.45 3.33
CA SER A 573 -5.91 -32.65 3.30
C SER A 573 -5.29 -32.88 1.93
N ASP A 574 -6.07 -32.71 0.87
CA ASP A 574 -5.73 -33.19 -0.48
C ASP A 574 -4.72 -32.24 -1.13
N ILE A 575 -4.86 -30.95 -0.81
CA ILE A 575 -3.92 -29.89 -1.18
C ILE A 575 -2.60 -30.00 -0.39
N LEU A 576 -2.63 -30.61 0.81
CA LEU A 576 -1.45 -30.85 1.65
C LEU A 576 -0.84 -32.25 1.46
N ASN A 577 -1.45 -33.12 0.67
CA ASN A 577 -0.96 -34.48 0.44
C ASN A 577 0.06 -34.50 -0.72
N THR A 578 1.34 -34.41 -0.37
CA THR A 578 2.45 -34.41 -1.35
C THR A 578 2.78 -35.79 -1.93
N GLY A 579 2.14 -36.87 -1.47
CA GLY A 579 2.45 -38.25 -1.85
C GLY A 579 2.17 -38.62 -3.32
N TYR A 580 1.38 -37.81 -4.03
CA TYR A 580 1.04 -38.00 -5.45
C TYR A 580 1.63 -36.89 -6.34
N GLY A 581 2.79 -36.35 -5.95
CA GLY A 581 3.46 -35.24 -6.62
C GLY A 581 3.04 -33.87 -6.08
N TYR A 582 4.00 -32.95 -6.00
CA TYR A 582 3.84 -31.66 -5.36
C TYR A 582 4.59 -30.55 -6.09
N ASN A 583 4.20 -29.30 -5.84
CA ASN A 583 4.91 -28.10 -6.25
C ASN A 583 5.55 -27.42 -5.02
N GLU A 584 6.78 -26.91 -5.16
CA GLU A 584 7.34 -25.95 -4.20
C GLU A 584 6.67 -24.59 -4.39
N TYR A 585 6.16 -24.02 -3.30
CA TYR A 585 5.54 -22.70 -3.29
C TYR A 585 6.22 -21.79 -2.26
N LYS A 586 6.70 -20.62 -2.67
CA LYS A 586 7.41 -19.66 -1.81
C LYS A 586 6.45 -18.54 -1.40
N TYR A 587 6.19 -18.41 -0.10
CA TYR A 587 5.30 -17.38 0.46
C TYR A 587 5.97 -16.69 1.65
N ASN A 588 6.10 -15.36 1.61
CA ASN A 588 6.78 -14.56 2.65
C ASN A 588 8.18 -15.09 3.05
N GLY A 589 8.97 -15.57 2.09
CA GLY A 589 10.30 -16.14 2.32
C GLY A 589 10.34 -17.58 2.83
N LYS A 590 9.20 -18.20 3.16
CA LYS A 590 9.12 -19.61 3.56
C LYS A 590 8.72 -20.50 2.38
N LYS A 591 9.38 -21.67 2.26
CA LYS A 591 8.96 -22.76 1.37
C LYS A 591 7.77 -23.51 1.97
N TYR A 592 6.81 -23.83 1.11
CA TYR A 592 5.69 -24.73 1.32
C TYR A 592 5.67 -25.77 0.20
N TYR A 593 5.05 -26.92 0.45
CA TYR A 593 4.82 -27.94 -0.57
C TYR A 593 3.32 -28.25 -0.61
N PHE A 594 2.73 -28.18 -1.79
CA PHE A 594 1.31 -28.43 -2.03
C PHE A 594 1.15 -29.43 -3.17
N ALA A 595 0.12 -30.28 -3.11
CA ALA A 595 -0.15 -31.28 -4.14
C ALA A 595 -0.27 -30.65 -5.53
N ALA A 596 0.11 -31.39 -6.58
CA ALA A 596 0.02 -30.91 -7.96
C ALA A 596 -1.42 -30.80 -8.51
N LEU A 597 -2.40 -31.36 -7.78
CA LEU A 597 -3.85 -31.27 -8.03
C LEU A 597 -4.31 -31.71 -9.44
N TYR A 598 -3.59 -32.62 -10.10
CA TYR A 598 -3.84 -33.03 -11.50
C TYR A 598 -5.30 -33.38 -11.80
N GLY A 599 -5.94 -34.25 -11.02
CA GLY A 599 -7.34 -34.65 -11.23
C GLY A 599 -8.32 -33.47 -11.16
N TYR A 600 -8.15 -32.58 -10.18
CA TYR A 600 -8.96 -31.37 -10.06
C TYR A 600 -8.69 -30.39 -11.21
N LYS A 601 -7.43 -30.18 -11.61
CA LYS A 601 -7.07 -29.33 -12.75
C LYS A 601 -7.70 -29.83 -14.05
N ASN A 602 -7.68 -31.15 -14.29
CA ASN A 602 -8.30 -31.76 -15.46
C ASN A 602 -9.82 -31.54 -15.46
N LEU A 603 -10.51 -31.88 -14.37
CA LEU A 603 -11.96 -31.67 -14.23
C LEU A 603 -12.36 -30.21 -14.42
N VAL A 604 -11.62 -29.27 -13.80
CA VAL A 604 -11.90 -27.83 -13.91
C VAL A 604 -11.71 -27.34 -15.35
N SER A 605 -10.58 -27.69 -15.98
CA SER A 605 -10.28 -27.28 -17.36
C SER A 605 -11.32 -27.80 -18.35
N GLU A 606 -11.69 -29.08 -18.22
CA GLU A 606 -12.70 -29.70 -19.07
C GLU A 606 -14.10 -29.11 -18.84
N CYS A 607 -14.46 -28.77 -17.60
CA CYS A 607 -15.68 -28.04 -17.31
C CYS A 607 -15.68 -26.65 -17.96
N ASN A 608 -14.58 -25.90 -17.87
CA ASN A 608 -14.44 -24.59 -18.51
C ASN A 608 -14.63 -24.70 -20.04
N GLN A 609 -13.96 -25.67 -20.68
CA GLN A 609 -14.07 -25.93 -22.13
C GLN A 609 -15.49 -26.29 -22.57
N LYS A 610 -16.23 -27.09 -21.79
CA LYS A 610 -17.63 -27.45 -22.10
C LYS A 610 -18.66 -26.38 -21.68
N GLY A 611 -18.22 -25.19 -21.26
CA GLY A 611 -19.08 -24.08 -20.83
C GLY A 611 -19.88 -24.40 -19.57
N ILE A 612 -19.23 -25.02 -18.59
CA ILE A 612 -19.79 -25.43 -17.30
C ILE A 612 -19.14 -24.55 -16.21
N GLN A 613 -19.96 -23.87 -15.41
CA GLN A 613 -19.47 -23.05 -14.30
C GLN A 613 -19.02 -23.95 -13.15
N VAL A 614 -17.76 -23.78 -12.71
CA VAL A 614 -17.23 -24.50 -11.54
C VAL A 614 -17.39 -23.65 -10.27
N THR A 615 -18.00 -24.26 -9.27
CA THR A 615 -18.04 -23.81 -7.87
C THR A 615 -17.23 -24.79 -7.02
N ALA A 616 -16.31 -24.29 -6.19
CA ALA A 616 -15.53 -25.11 -5.27
C ALA A 616 -15.74 -24.68 -3.81
N GLN A 617 -16.04 -25.63 -2.93
CA GLN A 617 -16.09 -25.42 -1.48
C GLN A 617 -14.78 -25.89 -0.86
N ILE A 618 -14.11 -25.03 -0.09
CA ILE A 618 -12.87 -25.35 0.60
C ILE A 618 -13.07 -25.54 2.12
N SER A 619 -12.82 -26.75 2.59
CA SER A 619 -13.10 -27.20 3.97
C SER A 619 -11.89 -27.86 4.64
N LEU A 620 -11.73 -27.60 5.94
CA LEU A 620 -10.63 -28.11 6.77
C LEU A 620 -11.05 -29.43 7.43
N ASN A 621 -11.07 -30.51 6.66
CA ASN A 621 -11.50 -31.84 7.09
C ASN A 621 -10.62 -32.47 8.18
N ASN A 622 -11.17 -33.48 8.87
CA ASN A 622 -10.51 -34.13 10.01
C ASN A 622 -9.37 -35.10 9.61
N SER A 623 -8.24 -34.56 9.13
CA SER A 623 -7.00 -35.27 8.78
C SER A 623 -5.81 -34.83 9.65
N SER A 624 -4.79 -35.67 9.85
CA SER A 624 -3.55 -35.27 10.51
C SER A 624 -2.82 -34.13 9.77
N LEU A 625 -2.84 -34.15 8.43
CA LEU A 625 -2.23 -33.12 7.57
C LEU A 625 -2.73 -31.70 7.88
N THR A 626 -4.01 -31.59 8.24
CA THR A 626 -4.70 -30.31 8.51
C THR A 626 -4.60 -29.86 9.97
N GLN A 627 -4.05 -30.65 10.88
CA GLN A 627 -3.97 -30.31 12.31
C GLN A 627 -3.25 -28.97 12.57
N SER A 628 -2.14 -28.75 11.87
CA SER A 628 -1.33 -27.51 11.88
C SER A 628 -2.04 -26.21 11.43
N LEU A 629 -3.30 -26.30 11.01
CA LEU A 629 -4.15 -25.18 10.58
C LEU A 629 -5.34 -24.90 11.52
N ARG A 630 -5.55 -25.75 12.53
CA ARG A 630 -6.66 -25.67 13.49
C ARG A 630 -6.26 -24.88 14.73
N ARG A 631 -7.26 -24.52 15.56
CA ARG A 631 -7.03 -23.94 16.90
C ARG A 631 -6.97 -25.02 17.99
N ALA A 632 -7.80 -26.06 17.88
CA ALA A 632 -7.86 -27.20 18.78
C ALA A 632 -8.39 -28.44 18.05
N ASN A 633 -8.23 -29.61 18.65
CA ASN A 633 -9.06 -30.78 18.32
C ASN A 633 -10.48 -30.55 18.87
N SER A 634 -11.49 -31.18 18.26
CA SER A 634 -12.86 -31.11 18.76
C SER A 634 -13.13 -32.20 19.80
N PRO A 635 -13.84 -31.90 20.91
CA PRO A 635 -14.40 -32.92 21.79
C PRO A 635 -15.66 -33.56 21.20
N TYR A 636 -16.24 -32.94 20.17
CA TYR A 636 -17.57 -33.25 19.64
C TYR A 636 -17.52 -34.35 18.57
N GLY A 637 -18.28 -35.43 18.81
CA GLY A 637 -18.27 -36.63 17.97
C GLY A 637 -18.82 -36.42 16.55
N GLU A 638 -19.63 -35.39 16.34
CA GLU A 638 -20.20 -34.99 15.06
C GLU A 638 -19.22 -34.25 14.13
N THR A 639 -18.02 -33.86 14.61
CA THR A 639 -17.13 -32.92 13.89
C THR A 639 -16.56 -33.49 12.58
N ALA A 640 -17.16 -33.12 11.45
CA ALA A 640 -16.64 -33.42 10.10
C ALA A 640 -15.56 -32.42 9.67
N TYR A 641 -15.78 -31.12 9.92
CA TYR A 641 -14.93 -30.04 9.42
C TYR A 641 -14.58 -29.01 10.50
N TYR A 642 -13.39 -28.42 10.37
CA TYR A 642 -12.85 -27.40 11.26
C TYR A 642 -12.85 -26.02 10.60
N GLY A 643 -12.67 -24.98 11.40
CA GLY A 643 -12.37 -23.63 10.94
C GLY A 643 -10.88 -23.31 10.98
N TRP A 644 -10.47 -22.32 10.18
CA TRP A 644 -9.07 -21.92 10.03
C TRP A 644 -8.56 -21.06 11.20
N ASN A 645 -7.38 -21.41 11.74
CA ASN A 645 -6.75 -20.66 12.83
C ASN A 645 -6.04 -19.40 12.32
N THR A 646 -6.77 -18.28 12.33
CA THR A 646 -6.27 -16.95 11.93
C THR A 646 -5.52 -16.20 13.04
N ASP A 647 -5.44 -16.77 14.26
CA ASP A 647 -4.81 -16.14 15.42
C ASP A 647 -3.34 -16.50 15.55
N ASN A 648 -3.00 -17.77 15.30
CA ASN A 648 -1.61 -18.22 15.28
C ASN A 648 -0.94 -17.80 13.97
N SER A 649 0.12 -16.98 14.04
CA SER A 649 0.81 -16.46 12.86
C SER A 649 1.34 -17.54 11.89
N ALA A 650 1.73 -18.73 12.39
CA ALA A 650 2.26 -19.81 11.55
C ALA A 650 1.14 -20.59 10.84
N ALA A 651 0.06 -20.91 11.55
CA ALA A 651 -1.15 -21.51 10.95
C ALA A 651 -1.77 -20.56 9.92
N ARG A 652 -1.92 -19.28 10.28
CA ARG A 652 -2.39 -18.23 9.36
C ARG A 652 -1.51 -18.11 8.12
N GLN A 653 -0.18 -18.07 8.25
CA GLN A 653 0.71 -17.98 7.10
C GLN A 653 0.62 -19.21 6.18
N LYS A 654 0.42 -20.43 6.75
CA LYS A 654 0.18 -21.65 5.97
C LYS A 654 -1.16 -21.62 5.23
N MET A 655 -2.23 -21.09 5.86
CA MET A 655 -3.52 -20.84 5.21
C MET A 655 -3.39 -19.82 4.06
N GLU A 656 -2.77 -18.67 4.32
CA GLU A 656 -2.60 -17.61 3.31
C GLU A 656 -1.77 -18.09 2.10
N ALA A 657 -0.72 -18.89 2.34
CA ALA A 657 0.07 -19.53 1.27
C ALA A 657 -0.76 -20.54 0.45
N LEU A 658 -1.60 -21.35 1.13
CA LEU A 658 -2.47 -22.33 0.49
C LEU A 658 -3.54 -21.65 -0.38
N PHE A 659 -4.17 -20.59 0.11
CA PHE A 659 -5.15 -19.81 -0.67
C PHE A 659 -4.50 -19.10 -1.87
N ALA A 660 -3.28 -18.57 -1.73
CA ALA A 660 -2.54 -17.98 -2.84
C ALA A 660 -2.21 -19.02 -3.93
N TYR A 661 -1.70 -20.19 -3.53
CA TYR A 661 -1.44 -21.31 -4.45
C TYR A 661 -2.70 -21.77 -5.21
N LEU A 662 -3.85 -21.85 -4.54
CA LEU A 662 -5.13 -22.16 -5.19
C LEU A 662 -5.58 -21.07 -6.16
N GLY A 663 -5.44 -19.80 -5.77
CA GLY A 663 -5.75 -18.65 -6.63
C GLY A 663 -4.90 -18.65 -7.91
N GLU A 664 -3.62 -18.99 -7.81
CA GLU A 664 -2.72 -19.13 -8.97
C GLU A 664 -3.07 -20.36 -9.82
N THR A 665 -3.30 -21.52 -9.19
CA THR A 665 -3.63 -22.79 -9.87
C THR A 665 -4.95 -22.75 -10.64
N PHE A 666 -5.95 -22.03 -10.11
CA PHE A 666 -7.32 -21.98 -10.65
C PHE A 666 -7.76 -20.54 -11.01
N GLY A 667 -6.82 -19.69 -11.43
CA GLY A 667 -7.08 -18.35 -11.94
C GLY A 667 -7.06 -18.22 -13.47
N SER A 668 -6.39 -19.13 -14.18
CA SER A 668 -6.04 -19.00 -15.61
C SER A 668 -7.24 -18.96 -16.58
N ASN A 669 -7.03 -18.70 -17.87
CA ASN A 669 -8.11 -18.80 -18.86
C ASN A 669 -8.47 -20.25 -19.23
N GLY A 670 -7.52 -21.19 -19.17
CA GLY A 670 -7.77 -22.61 -19.48
C GLY A 670 -8.24 -23.46 -18.29
N CYS A 671 -8.00 -23.00 -17.07
CA CYS A 671 -8.32 -23.68 -15.81
C CYS A 671 -8.66 -22.64 -14.74
N TYR A 672 -9.96 -22.48 -14.43
CA TYR A 672 -10.45 -21.56 -13.40
C TYR A 672 -11.73 -21.99 -12.68
N ILE A 673 -11.81 -21.56 -11.42
CA ILE A 673 -13.00 -21.67 -10.57
C ILE A 673 -13.70 -20.31 -10.50
N SER A 674 -15.00 -20.31 -10.81
CA SER A 674 -15.80 -19.08 -10.86
C SER A 674 -16.26 -18.65 -9.46
N ASN A 675 -16.64 -19.62 -8.63
CA ASN A 675 -17.21 -19.41 -7.31
C ASN A 675 -16.44 -20.19 -6.25
N TRP A 676 -16.07 -19.54 -5.16
CA TRP A 676 -15.39 -20.14 -4.02
C TRP A 676 -16.25 -20.06 -2.76
N ILE A 677 -16.51 -21.17 -2.11
CA ILE A 677 -17.26 -21.23 -0.84
C ILE A 677 -16.27 -21.56 0.28
N LEU A 678 -16.25 -20.78 1.36
CA LEU A 678 -15.34 -21.01 2.49
C LEU A 678 -16.07 -21.70 3.65
N GLY A 679 -15.71 -22.96 3.91
CA GLY A 679 -16.38 -23.80 4.91
C GLY A 679 -17.76 -24.27 4.47
N ASN A 680 -18.28 -25.28 5.15
CA ASN A 680 -19.64 -25.79 4.99
C ASN A 680 -20.51 -25.28 6.14
N GLU A 681 -21.76 -24.88 5.88
CA GLU A 681 -22.80 -24.58 6.88
C GLU A 681 -22.27 -23.92 8.17
N VAL A 682 -21.66 -22.74 8.03
CA VAL A 682 -20.76 -22.19 9.07
C VAL A 682 -21.48 -21.64 10.29
N ASN A 683 -22.81 -21.72 10.34
CA ASN A 683 -23.62 -21.51 11.54
C ASN A 683 -23.72 -22.79 12.39
N SER A 684 -23.63 -23.98 11.79
CA SER A 684 -23.59 -25.31 12.44
C SER A 684 -22.16 -25.67 12.91
N ALA A 685 -21.62 -24.83 13.80
CA ALA A 685 -20.19 -24.72 14.06
C ALA A 685 -19.51 -25.98 14.64
N SER A 686 -20.13 -26.76 15.56
CA SER A 686 -19.47 -27.98 16.09
C SER A 686 -19.37 -29.11 15.06
N CYS A 687 -20.29 -29.17 14.09
CA CYS A 687 -20.29 -30.20 13.05
C CYS A 687 -19.42 -29.81 11.84
N TYR A 688 -19.64 -28.61 11.30
CA TYR A 688 -19.19 -28.24 9.94
C TYR A 688 -18.18 -27.07 9.86
N TYR A 689 -17.82 -26.42 10.97
CA TYR A 689 -16.75 -25.41 10.96
C TYR A 689 -16.12 -25.18 12.36
N TYR A 690 -15.67 -26.25 13.03
CA TYR A 690 -15.25 -26.12 14.43
C TYR A 690 -13.95 -25.32 14.61
N LEU A 691 -14.04 -24.17 15.30
CA LEU A 691 -12.93 -23.25 15.61
C LEU A 691 -12.34 -23.44 17.04
N GLY A 692 -12.78 -24.44 17.79
CA GLY A 692 -12.58 -24.46 19.24
C GLY A 692 -13.64 -23.64 19.98
N ASN A 693 -13.83 -23.92 21.27
CA ASN A 693 -14.73 -23.13 22.10
C ASN A 693 -14.21 -21.68 22.18
N VAL A 694 -14.97 -20.75 21.60
CA VAL A 694 -14.74 -19.29 21.53
C VAL A 694 -16.08 -18.56 21.51
N SER A 695 -16.10 -17.27 21.86
CA SER A 695 -17.32 -16.46 21.77
C SER A 695 -17.74 -16.23 20.31
N PHE A 696 -19.04 -16.06 20.05
CA PHE A 696 -19.57 -15.87 18.69
C PHE A 696 -18.94 -14.67 17.94
N SER A 697 -18.70 -13.55 18.63
CA SER A 697 -17.98 -12.41 18.01
C SER A 697 -16.53 -12.76 17.64
N LYS A 698 -15.87 -13.66 18.38
CA LYS A 698 -14.52 -14.15 18.05
C LYS A 698 -14.56 -15.15 16.89
N TYR A 699 -15.52 -16.07 16.90
CA TYR A 699 -15.82 -17.01 15.82
C TYR A 699 -15.97 -16.30 14.46
N ILE A 700 -16.88 -15.32 14.39
CA ILE A 700 -17.12 -14.55 13.15
C ILE A 700 -15.92 -13.70 12.74
N SER A 701 -15.14 -13.19 13.70
CA SER A 701 -13.90 -12.44 13.41
C SER A 701 -12.85 -13.33 12.73
N MET A 702 -12.63 -14.55 13.24
CA MET A 702 -11.73 -15.53 12.63
C MET A 702 -12.24 -16.00 11.26
N TYR A 703 -13.54 -16.27 11.12
CA TYR A 703 -14.16 -16.56 9.82
C TYR A 703 -13.93 -15.44 8.80
N SER A 704 -14.17 -14.18 9.20
CA SER A 704 -14.03 -13.01 8.33
C SER A 704 -12.59 -12.77 7.86
N GLU A 705 -11.59 -13.06 8.69
CA GLU A 705 -10.17 -12.99 8.30
C GLU A 705 -9.78 -14.09 7.31
N ALA A 706 -10.24 -15.33 7.51
CA ALA A 706 -10.03 -16.41 6.55
C ALA A 706 -10.74 -16.10 5.21
N PHE A 707 -11.97 -15.56 5.26
CA PHE A 707 -12.74 -15.13 4.10
C PHE A 707 -12.01 -14.03 3.31
N ARG A 708 -11.51 -13.00 4.00
CA ARG A 708 -10.72 -11.92 3.40
C ARG A 708 -9.46 -12.46 2.71
N CYS A 709 -8.75 -13.38 3.34
CA CYS A 709 -7.55 -14.01 2.77
C CYS A 709 -7.89 -14.76 1.48
N LEU A 710 -8.93 -15.61 1.48
CA LEU A 710 -9.38 -16.31 0.27
C LEU A 710 -9.84 -15.34 -0.83
N HIS A 711 -10.66 -14.34 -0.50
CA HIS A 711 -11.11 -13.28 -1.40
C HIS A 711 -9.94 -12.55 -2.06
N ASN A 712 -8.98 -12.07 -1.27
CA ASN A 712 -7.81 -11.36 -1.82
C ASN A 712 -6.96 -12.29 -2.69
N ALA A 713 -6.75 -13.54 -2.29
CA ALA A 713 -5.99 -14.51 -3.08
C ALA A 713 -6.65 -14.78 -4.45
N VAL A 714 -7.86 -15.33 -4.50
CA VAL A 714 -8.48 -15.78 -5.76
C VAL A 714 -8.82 -14.61 -6.69
N ARG A 715 -9.14 -13.42 -6.14
CA ARG A 715 -9.43 -12.24 -6.96
C ARG A 715 -8.19 -11.49 -7.42
N SER A 716 -7.03 -11.71 -6.79
CA SER A 716 -5.75 -11.15 -7.24
C SER A 716 -5.14 -11.86 -8.44
N THR A 717 -5.68 -13.01 -8.83
CA THR A 717 -5.28 -13.75 -10.03
C THR A 717 -6.34 -13.66 -11.11
N ARG A 718 -7.63 -13.84 -10.75
CA ARG A 718 -8.81 -13.70 -11.62
C ARG A 718 -9.80 -12.68 -11.05
N ALA A 719 -9.93 -11.53 -11.70
CA ALA A 719 -10.78 -10.41 -11.25
C ALA A 719 -12.25 -10.79 -11.03
N SER A 720 -12.74 -11.75 -11.85
CA SER A 720 -14.12 -12.19 -11.93
C SER A 720 -14.55 -13.20 -10.87
N SER A 721 -13.62 -13.81 -10.11
CA SER A 721 -13.97 -14.88 -9.17
C SER A 721 -14.79 -14.33 -7.99
N LYS A 722 -15.90 -15.00 -7.66
CA LYS A 722 -16.77 -14.68 -6.54
C LYS A 722 -16.42 -15.53 -5.31
N VAL A 723 -16.65 -15.01 -4.11
CA VAL A 723 -16.52 -15.75 -2.84
C VAL A 723 -17.82 -15.70 -2.04
N PHE A 724 -18.14 -16.79 -1.34
CA PHE A 724 -19.43 -17.07 -0.71
C PHE A 724 -19.28 -17.60 0.73
N ILE A 725 -20.16 -17.17 1.63
CA ILE A 725 -20.37 -17.78 2.96
C ILE A 725 -21.42 -18.88 2.85
N CYS A 726 -21.17 -20.06 3.43
CA CYS A 726 -22.11 -21.19 3.41
C CYS A 726 -22.98 -21.23 4.68
N LEU A 727 -24.30 -21.38 4.53
CA LEU A 727 -25.27 -21.40 5.64
C LEU A 727 -26.35 -22.48 5.43
N ASP A 728 -26.87 -23.03 6.53
CA ASP A 728 -27.95 -24.03 6.51
C ASP A 728 -29.37 -23.41 6.61
N ASN A 729 -30.40 -24.27 6.50
CA ASN A 729 -31.81 -23.89 6.54
C ASN A 729 -32.30 -23.35 7.90
N CYS A 730 -31.52 -23.44 9.00
CA CYS A 730 -31.90 -23.01 10.34
C CYS A 730 -31.74 -21.49 10.48
N TRP A 731 -32.75 -20.75 10.04
CA TRP A 731 -32.65 -19.31 9.80
C TRP A 731 -32.68 -18.47 11.08
N ASN A 732 -33.75 -18.60 11.88
CA ASN A 732 -33.87 -17.99 13.22
C ASN A 732 -33.78 -19.02 14.35
N GLN A 733 -33.92 -20.31 14.05
CA GLN A 733 -33.60 -21.40 14.98
C GLN A 733 -32.10 -21.77 14.89
N ARG A 734 -31.57 -22.40 15.94
CA ARG A 734 -30.24 -23.05 15.91
C ARG A 734 -30.40 -24.52 15.51
N ASN A 735 -29.47 -25.03 14.72
CA ASN A 735 -29.37 -26.46 14.43
C ASN A 735 -29.02 -27.26 15.71
N ILE A 736 -29.21 -28.58 15.70
CA ILE A 736 -29.20 -29.43 16.91
C ILE A 736 -27.81 -29.81 17.44
N PHE A 737 -26.72 -29.42 16.76
CA PHE A 737 -25.36 -29.79 17.16
C PHE A 737 -24.85 -28.97 18.37
N SER A 738 -23.87 -29.52 19.09
CA SER A 738 -23.36 -29.02 20.37
C SER A 738 -22.99 -27.53 20.41
N VAL A 739 -22.53 -26.95 19.28
CA VAL A 739 -22.30 -25.51 19.14
C VAL A 739 -22.89 -25.04 17.81
N CYS A 740 -24.06 -24.39 17.88
CA CYS A 740 -24.75 -23.82 16.72
C CYS A 740 -25.14 -22.36 16.92
N TYR A 741 -25.21 -21.64 15.80
CA TYR A 741 -25.75 -20.29 15.65
C TYR A 741 -26.88 -20.32 14.60
N THR A 742 -27.68 -19.25 14.53
CA THR A 742 -28.73 -19.14 13.51
C THR A 742 -28.13 -18.60 12.21
N SER A 743 -28.63 -19.01 11.05
CA SER A 743 -28.11 -18.53 9.76
C SER A 743 -28.28 -17.02 9.59
N LYS A 744 -29.40 -16.43 10.07
CA LYS A 744 -29.61 -14.97 10.07
C LYS A 744 -28.53 -14.25 10.88
N SER A 745 -28.37 -14.60 12.16
CA SER A 745 -27.40 -13.95 13.05
C SER A 745 -25.95 -14.14 12.60
N THR A 746 -25.64 -15.29 12.00
CA THR A 746 -24.33 -15.58 11.39
C THR A 746 -24.06 -14.67 10.20
N LEU A 747 -25.04 -14.50 9.31
CA LEU A 747 -24.95 -13.60 8.14
C LEU A 747 -24.82 -12.13 8.56
N ASP A 748 -25.69 -11.66 9.47
CA ASP A 748 -25.72 -10.28 9.98
C ASP A 748 -24.40 -9.89 10.65
N LYS A 749 -23.86 -10.80 11.48
CA LYS A 749 -22.56 -10.59 12.13
C LYS A 749 -21.41 -10.68 11.14
N PHE A 750 -21.45 -11.57 10.16
CA PHE A 750 -20.43 -11.68 9.11
C PHE A 750 -20.40 -10.41 8.24
N ALA A 751 -21.53 -10.02 7.64
CA ALA A 751 -21.65 -8.86 6.76
C ALA A 751 -21.15 -7.56 7.41
N SER A 752 -21.52 -7.35 8.68
CA SER A 752 -21.07 -6.18 9.46
C SER A 752 -19.61 -6.26 9.91
N THR A 753 -19.03 -7.46 10.10
CA THR A 753 -17.63 -7.66 10.48
C THR A 753 -16.69 -7.54 9.27
N VAL A 754 -16.99 -8.23 8.17
CA VAL A 754 -16.17 -8.28 6.95
C VAL A 754 -16.03 -6.88 6.33
N SER A 755 -17.12 -6.10 6.32
CA SER A 755 -17.14 -4.72 5.81
C SER A 755 -16.29 -3.74 6.64
N LYS A 756 -16.15 -4.00 7.96
CA LYS A 756 -15.28 -3.22 8.87
C LYS A 756 -13.82 -3.67 8.79
N LEU A 757 -13.57 -4.93 8.45
CA LEU A 757 -12.23 -5.53 8.39
C LEU A 757 -11.39 -5.00 7.21
N GLN A 758 -11.97 -4.90 6.01
CA GLN A 758 -11.33 -4.34 4.82
C GLN A 758 -12.40 -3.83 3.84
N LYS A 759 -12.33 -2.55 3.47
CA LYS A 759 -13.25 -1.99 2.46
C LYS A 759 -13.04 -2.68 1.11
N GLY A 760 -14.15 -3.01 0.43
CA GLY A 760 -14.12 -3.65 -0.89
C GLY A 760 -13.90 -5.17 -0.89
N ILE A 761 -14.16 -5.87 0.23
CA ILE A 761 -14.40 -7.32 0.15
C ILE A 761 -15.78 -7.53 -0.49
N SER A 762 -15.81 -8.21 -1.64
CA SER A 762 -17.05 -8.74 -2.23
C SER A 762 -17.36 -10.11 -1.61
N TRP A 763 -18.63 -10.34 -1.28
CA TRP A 763 -19.11 -11.59 -0.71
C TRP A 763 -20.54 -11.88 -1.19
N ASN A 764 -20.94 -13.14 -1.12
CA ASN A 764 -22.24 -13.66 -1.58
C ASN A 764 -22.70 -14.77 -0.62
N VAL A 765 -23.93 -15.28 -0.75
CA VAL A 765 -24.47 -16.33 0.13
C VAL A 765 -24.58 -17.66 -0.63
N ALA A 766 -23.89 -18.68 -0.15
CA ALA A 766 -24.15 -20.08 -0.48
C ALA A 766 -25.13 -20.66 0.55
N TYR A 767 -26.17 -21.36 0.11
CA TYR A 767 -27.29 -21.72 0.98
C TYR A 767 -27.84 -23.13 0.73
N HIS A 768 -28.07 -23.87 1.82
CA HIS A 768 -28.57 -25.26 1.80
C HIS A 768 -30.06 -25.29 2.17
N ALA A 769 -30.92 -24.95 1.21
CA ALA A 769 -32.39 -24.83 1.36
C ALA A 769 -33.13 -26.19 1.48
N TYR A 770 -32.60 -27.13 2.25
CA TYR A 770 -33.19 -28.46 2.50
C TYR A 770 -34.60 -28.38 3.12
N SER A 771 -35.42 -29.42 2.87
CA SER A 771 -36.71 -29.62 3.54
C SER A 771 -36.58 -29.62 5.07
N GLN A 772 -37.69 -29.34 5.77
CA GLN A 772 -37.77 -29.43 7.23
C GLN A 772 -39.04 -30.19 7.63
N PRO A 773 -38.96 -31.47 8.05
CA PRO A 773 -37.73 -32.23 8.32
C PRO A 773 -36.97 -32.63 7.04
N LEU A 774 -35.68 -32.92 7.19
CA LEU A 774 -34.76 -33.27 6.09
C LEU A 774 -35.20 -34.50 5.26
N THR A 775 -35.98 -35.39 5.88
CA THR A 775 -36.58 -36.58 5.25
C THR A 775 -37.79 -36.29 4.35
N GLU A 776 -38.37 -35.09 4.43
CA GLU A 776 -39.62 -34.75 3.74
C GLU A 776 -39.41 -34.52 2.24
N ALA A 777 -40.02 -35.37 1.41
CA ALA A 777 -40.07 -35.13 -0.03
C ALA A 777 -40.89 -33.88 -0.38
N LYS A 778 -42.12 -33.77 0.14
CA LYS A 778 -43.14 -32.78 -0.27
C LYS A 778 -42.95 -31.39 0.35
N PHE A 779 -41.82 -30.72 0.07
CA PHE A 779 -41.52 -29.41 0.69
C PHE A 779 -42.63 -28.35 0.54
N TRP A 780 -43.49 -28.43 -0.48
CA TRP A 780 -44.57 -27.46 -0.73
C TRP A 780 -45.80 -27.63 0.17
N SER A 781 -45.86 -28.69 0.97
CA SER A 781 -46.99 -29.08 1.82
C SER A 781 -46.46 -29.60 3.16
N SER A 782 -45.53 -28.84 3.74
CA SER A 782 -44.73 -29.27 4.87
C SER A 782 -45.52 -29.32 6.18
N VAL A 783 -45.28 -30.34 7.00
CA VAL A 783 -45.82 -30.41 8.37
C VAL A 783 -45.36 -29.24 9.25
N ASN A 784 -44.28 -28.55 8.86
CA ASN A 784 -43.73 -27.39 9.55
C ASN A 784 -44.12 -26.04 8.90
N GLU A 785 -45.15 -25.99 8.06
CA GLU A 785 -45.60 -24.74 7.38
C GLU A 785 -45.69 -23.49 8.28
N PRO A 786 -46.19 -23.54 9.55
CA PRO A 786 -46.18 -22.38 10.45
C PRO A 786 -44.78 -21.81 10.77
N LEU A 787 -43.73 -22.64 10.67
CA LEU A 787 -42.33 -22.27 10.90
C LEU A 787 -41.63 -21.77 9.63
N LEU A 788 -42.30 -21.83 8.48
CA LEU A 788 -41.80 -21.51 7.15
C LEU A 788 -42.41 -20.21 6.60
N THR A 789 -42.46 -19.16 7.44
CA THR A 789 -43.06 -17.87 7.06
C THR A 789 -42.37 -17.24 5.83
N LYS A 790 -43.09 -16.36 5.13
CA LYS A 790 -42.61 -15.69 3.91
C LYS A 790 -41.69 -14.48 4.17
N SER A 791 -41.37 -14.18 5.44
CA SER A 791 -40.51 -13.05 5.83
C SER A 791 -39.19 -13.53 6.40
N GLY A 792 -38.08 -12.98 5.90
CA GLY A 792 -36.74 -13.25 6.44
C GLY A 792 -36.50 -12.70 7.86
N GLU A 793 -37.42 -11.90 8.40
CA GLU A 793 -37.36 -11.53 9.82
C GLU A 793 -37.93 -12.61 10.73
N THR A 794 -39.04 -13.25 10.34
CA THR A 794 -39.82 -14.14 11.22
C THR A 794 -39.75 -15.63 10.89
N ALA A 795 -39.24 -16.02 9.72
CA ALA A 795 -39.11 -17.42 9.35
C ALA A 795 -38.16 -18.18 10.31
N THR A 796 -38.62 -19.27 10.91
CA THR A 796 -37.80 -20.12 11.79
C THR A 796 -36.77 -20.88 10.97
N PHE A 797 -37.21 -21.45 9.86
CA PHE A 797 -36.39 -22.08 8.83
C PHE A 797 -36.66 -21.44 7.46
N ILE A 798 -35.67 -21.45 6.57
CA ILE A 798 -35.89 -21.12 5.15
C ILE A 798 -35.49 -22.31 4.28
N THR A 799 -36.47 -22.83 3.56
CA THR A 799 -36.37 -24.01 2.69
C THR A 799 -36.81 -23.63 1.27
N MET A 800 -36.91 -24.59 0.36
CA MET A 800 -37.51 -24.33 -0.95
C MET A 800 -39.01 -23.93 -0.89
N TYR A 801 -39.70 -24.10 0.24
CA TYR A 801 -41.08 -23.62 0.44
C TYR A 801 -41.12 -22.08 0.38
N ASN A 802 -40.34 -21.41 1.23
CA ASN A 802 -40.30 -19.97 1.46
C ASN A 802 -39.01 -19.29 0.97
N ILE A 803 -38.31 -19.84 -0.02
CA ILE A 803 -36.98 -19.34 -0.47
C ILE A 803 -36.98 -17.85 -0.86
N GLU A 804 -38.13 -17.30 -1.24
CA GLU A 804 -38.34 -15.87 -1.47
C GLU A 804 -37.96 -15.01 -0.25
N ALA A 805 -38.18 -15.51 0.98
CA ALA A 805 -37.83 -14.86 2.24
C ALA A 805 -36.33 -14.56 2.33
N LEU A 806 -35.47 -15.55 2.05
CA LEU A 806 -34.01 -15.38 2.03
C LEU A 806 -33.61 -14.37 0.96
N THR A 807 -34.14 -14.50 -0.25
CA THR A 807 -33.74 -13.61 -1.35
C THR A 807 -34.19 -12.16 -1.16
N SER A 808 -35.33 -11.96 -0.51
CA SER A 808 -35.83 -10.63 -0.14
C SER A 808 -34.99 -10.04 1.00
N TYR A 809 -34.68 -10.83 2.03
CA TYR A 809 -33.80 -10.43 3.12
C TYR A 809 -32.42 -10.00 2.62
N VAL A 810 -31.78 -10.84 1.80
CA VAL A 810 -30.45 -10.56 1.25
C VAL A 810 -30.46 -9.30 0.39
N LYS A 811 -31.48 -9.11 -0.46
CA LYS A 811 -31.63 -7.91 -1.28
C LYS A 811 -31.81 -6.65 -0.42
N ASN A 812 -32.70 -6.70 0.57
CA ASN A 812 -33.14 -5.54 1.33
C ASN A 812 -32.09 -5.08 2.36
N HIS A 813 -31.38 -6.01 3.01
CA HIS A 813 -30.36 -5.68 4.02
C HIS A 813 -28.97 -5.44 3.44
N TYR A 814 -28.63 -6.03 2.29
CA TYR A 814 -27.25 -6.03 1.77
C TYR A 814 -27.08 -5.56 0.33
N GLY A 815 -28.18 -5.27 -0.39
CA GLY A 815 -28.17 -4.84 -1.79
C GLY A 815 -28.33 -5.98 -2.79
N SER A 816 -28.81 -5.64 -3.99
CA SER A 816 -29.02 -6.57 -5.11
C SER A 816 -27.73 -7.09 -5.76
N ASP A 817 -26.57 -6.51 -5.43
CA ASP A 817 -25.25 -6.99 -5.84
C ASP A 817 -24.86 -8.29 -5.11
N LYS A 818 -25.41 -8.54 -3.91
CA LYS A 818 -25.24 -9.81 -3.20
C LYS A 818 -26.12 -10.87 -3.85
N ARG A 819 -25.51 -12.01 -4.18
CA ARG A 819 -26.18 -13.11 -4.89
C ARG A 819 -26.38 -14.30 -3.96
N VAL A 820 -27.47 -15.03 -4.17
CA VAL A 820 -27.71 -16.33 -3.54
C VAL A 820 -27.31 -17.42 -4.51
N PHE A 821 -26.54 -18.41 -4.05
CA PHE A 821 -26.20 -19.61 -4.81
C PHE A 821 -26.65 -20.82 -4.00
N LEU A 822 -27.64 -21.55 -4.51
CA LEU A 822 -28.15 -22.72 -3.81
C LEU A 822 -27.17 -23.87 -4.10
N SER A 823 -26.32 -24.15 -3.10
CA SER A 823 -25.06 -24.91 -3.25
C SER A 823 -25.18 -26.40 -2.97
N GLU A 824 -26.19 -26.81 -2.21
CA GLU A 824 -26.50 -28.22 -1.97
C GLU A 824 -27.98 -28.40 -1.60
N GLN A 825 -28.73 -29.07 -2.48
CA GLN A 825 -30.15 -29.39 -2.30
C GLN A 825 -30.41 -30.86 -2.59
N GLY A 826 -31.23 -31.49 -1.73
CA GLY A 826 -31.70 -32.86 -1.93
C GLY A 826 -33.14 -33.02 -1.44
N PHE A 827 -33.86 -33.96 -2.03
CA PHE A 827 -35.19 -34.38 -1.61
C PHE A 827 -35.19 -35.89 -1.49
N SER A 828 -35.49 -36.45 -0.31
CA SER A 828 -35.43 -37.90 -0.10
C SER A 828 -36.53 -38.62 -0.88
N SER A 829 -36.21 -39.77 -1.50
CA SER A 829 -37.23 -40.70 -1.97
C SER A 829 -37.65 -41.73 -0.93
N SER A 830 -37.06 -41.75 0.28
CA SER A 830 -37.38 -42.75 1.31
C SER A 830 -38.77 -42.55 1.90
N TYR A 831 -39.17 -41.30 2.15
CA TYR A 831 -40.48 -40.93 2.68
C TYR A 831 -41.23 -40.10 1.64
N GLY A 832 -42.40 -40.57 1.19
CA GLY A 832 -43.17 -39.96 0.09
C GLY A 832 -42.77 -40.45 -1.32
N GLY A 833 -41.66 -41.20 -1.48
CA GLY A 833 -41.36 -41.94 -2.70
C GLY A 833 -40.85 -41.12 -3.89
N GLN A 834 -40.40 -41.84 -4.94
CA GLN A 834 -39.74 -41.24 -6.11
C GLN A 834 -40.60 -40.26 -6.93
N VAL A 835 -41.94 -40.32 -6.82
CA VAL A 835 -42.83 -39.40 -7.55
C VAL A 835 -42.82 -38.01 -6.89
N ASN A 836 -42.87 -37.95 -5.56
CA ASN A 836 -42.75 -36.69 -4.83
C ASN A 836 -41.34 -36.11 -4.93
N GLN A 837 -40.28 -36.93 -4.84
CA GLN A 837 -38.91 -36.49 -5.13
C GLN A 837 -38.80 -35.84 -6.52
N ALA A 838 -39.43 -36.41 -7.55
CA ALA A 838 -39.43 -35.87 -8.90
C ALA A 838 -40.23 -34.55 -9.01
N ALA A 839 -41.38 -34.45 -8.34
CA ALA A 839 -42.16 -33.21 -8.25
C ALA A 839 -41.36 -32.09 -7.55
N SER A 840 -40.72 -32.39 -6.42
CA SER A 840 -39.93 -31.44 -5.64
C SER A 840 -38.74 -30.93 -6.43
N MET A 841 -38.02 -31.81 -7.13
CA MET A 841 -36.90 -31.43 -7.97
C MET A 841 -37.30 -30.41 -9.04
N ALA A 842 -38.42 -30.64 -9.73
CA ALA A 842 -38.96 -29.72 -10.73
C ALA A 842 -39.42 -28.39 -10.11
N LEU A 843 -40.21 -28.44 -9.04
CA LEU A 843 -40.79 -27.26 -8.40
C LEU A 843 -39.70 -26.36 -7.79
N ALA A 844 -38.74 -26.95 -7.08
CA ALA A 844 -37.62 -26.24 -6.50
C ALA A 844 -36.74 -25.58 -7.58
N TYR A 845 -36.43 -26.31 -8.66
CA TYR A 845 -35.71 -25.71 -9.78
C TYR A 845 -36.50 -24.58 -10.44
N TYR A 846 -37.83 -24.70 -10.59
CA TYR A 846 -38.66 -23.64 -11.15
C TYR A 846 -38.65 -22.38 -10.28
N LYS A 847 -38.76 -22.51 -8.95
CA LYS A 847 -38.59 -21.39 -7.99
C LYS A 847 -37.20 -20.75 -8.13
N ALA A 848 -36.13 -21.55 -8.11
CA ALA A 848 -34.76 -21.06 -8.28
C ALA A 848 -34.51 -20.38 -9.65
N ALA A 849 -35.08 -20.92 -10.73
CA ALA A 849 -34.95 -20.39 -12.08
C ALA A 849 -35.69 -19.05 -12.24
N CYS A 850 -36.92 -18.94 -11.71
CA CYS A 850 -37.75 -17.74 -11.80
C CYS A 850 -37.44 -16.65 -10.76
N ASN A 851 -36.66 -16.95 -9.72
CA ASN A 851 -36.19 -15.96 -8.75
C ASN A 851 -34.91 -15.23 -9.25
N PRO A 852 -34.91 -13.89 -9.42
CA PRO A 852 -33.79 -13.16 -10.03
C PRO A 852 -32.57 -12.96 -9.11
N MET A 853 -32.65 -13.28 -7.80
CA MET A 853 -31.51 -13.19 -6.86
C MET A 853 -30.68 -14.47 -6.80
N ILE A 854 -31.23 -15.60 -7.26
CA ILE A 854 -30.56 -16.90 -7.27
C ILE A 854 -29.71 -17.04 -8.54
N ASP A 855 -28.41 -17.26 -8.39
CA ASP A 855 -27.46 -17.44 -9.50
C ASP A 855 -27.34 -18.90 -9.95
N GLY A 856 -27.53 -19.89 -9.06
CA GLY A 856 -27.37 -21.32 -9.32
C GLY A 856 -28.18 -22.21 -8.37
N PHE A 857 -28.40 -23.47 -8.77
CA PHE A 857 -29.13 -24.52 -8.05
C PHE A 857 -28.41 -25.87 -8.24
N ILE A 858 -27.80 -26.38 -7.18
CA ILE A 858 -26.94 -27.58 -7.18
C ILE A 858 -27.59 -28.70 -6.39
N ILE A 859 -27.60 -29.91 -6.93
CA ILE A 859 -28.15 -31.07 -6.22
C ILE A 859 -27.10 -31.99 -5.58
N ARG A 860 -27.49 -32.52 -4.42
CA ARG A 860 -27.01 -33.76 -3.79
C ARG A 860 -28.08 -34.82 -4.10
N SER A 861 -27.82 -35.90 -4.83
CA SER A 861 -26.57 -36.38 -5.44
C SER A 861 -26.85 -37.10 -6.79
N TYR A 862 -25.80 -37.58 -7.48
CA TYR A 862 -25.97 -38.39 -8.70
C TYR A 862 -26.49 -39.81 -8.41
N MET A 863 -25.99 -40.46 -7.34
CA MET A 863 -26.41 -41.77 -6.84
C MET A 863 -26.68 -41.72 -5.34
N ASP A 864 -27.65 -42.50 -4.87
CA ASP A 864 -27.92 -42.70 -3.45
C ASP A 864 -26.68 -43.22 -2.70
N GLU A 865 -26.30 -42.51 -1.65
CA GLU A 865 -25.16 -42.85 -0.82
C GLU A 865 -25.62 -43.77 0.32
N SER A 866 -25.06 -44.96 0.46
CA SER A 866 -25.57 -46.00 1.36
C SER A 866 -25.68 -45.56 2.83
N HIS A 867 -24.85 -44.60 3.26
CA HIS A 867 -24.88 -44.03 4.60
C HIS A 867 -25.94 -42.94 4.78
N GLU A 868 -26.32 -42.22 3.73
CA GLU A 868 -27.44 -41.27 3.72
C GLU A 868 -28.78 -42.03 3.66
N VAL A 869 -28.87 -43.06 2.81
CA VAL A 869 -30.04 -43.96 2.73
C VAL A 869 -30.34 -44.61 4.08
N ALA A 870 -29.31 -45.04 4.82
CA ALA A 870 -29.45 -45.60 6.17
C ALA A 870 -30.00 -44.60 7.23
N GLN A 871 -29.95 -43.30 6.94
CA GLN A 871 -30.55 -42.22 7.73
C GLN A 871 -31.91 -41.75 7.17
N GLY A 872 -32.47 -42.47 6.18
CA GLY A 872 -33.72 -42.08 5.52
C GLY A 872 -33.56 -41.03 4.41
N LEU A 873 -32.34 -40.78 3.95
CA LEU A 873 -32.00 -39.73 2.97
C LEU A 873 -31.58 -40.34 1.62
N ALA A 874 -32.56 -40.90 0.88
CA ALA A 874 -32.33 -41.39 -0.49
C ALA A 874 -32.39 -40.22 -1.50
N LEU A 875 -31.41 -39.33 -1.46
CA LEU A 875 -31.37 -38.06 -2.21
C LEU A 875 -31.01 -38.22 -3.70
N GLY A 876 -30.39 -39.33 -4.10
CA GLY A 876 -29.74 -39.46 -5.40
C GLY A 876 -30.69 -39.57 -6.60
N LEU A 877 -30.24 -39.14 -7.80
CA LEU A 877 -30.99 -39.32 -9.05
C LEU A 877 -31.10 -40.79 -9.49
N LYS A 878 -30.08 -41.59 -9.16
CA LYS A 878 -30.00 -43.04 -9.31
C LYS A 878 -29.99 -43.69 -7.92
N THR A 879 -30.40 -44.94 -7.80
CA THR A 879 -30.16 -45.74 -6.58
C THR A 879 -28.68 -46.09 -6.45
N SER A 880 -28.25 -46.61 -5.30
CA SER A 880 -26.85 -47.01 -5.05
C SER A 880 -26.35 -48.09 -6.02
N ASN A 881 -27.27 -48.84 -6.65
CA ASN A 881 -26.98 -49.83 -7.69
C ASN A 881 -27.07 -49.23 -9.11
N GLY A 882 -26.95 -47.91 -9.26
CA GLY A 882 -26.96 -47.19 -10.54
C GLY A 882 -28.32 -47.10 -11.27
N LYS A 883 -29.38 -47.73 -10.76
CA LYS A 883 -30.71 -47.72 -11.40
C LYS A 883 -31.34 -46.33 -11.34
N ALA A 884 -31.69 -45.76 -12.49
CA ALA A 884 -32.34 -44.45 -12.55
C ALA A 884 -33.69 -44.43 -11.81
N LYS A 885 -33.89 -43.43 -10.95
CA LYS A 885 -35.18 -43.12 -10.34
C LYS A 885 -36.03 -42.26 -11.27
N LYS A 886 -37.33 -42.10 -10.96
CA LYS A 886 -38.24 -41.20 -11.70
C LYS A 886 -37.72 -39.76 -11.82
N VAL A 887 -36.97 -39.26 -10.83
CA VAL A 887 -36.37 -37.91 -10.85
C VAL A 887 -35.24 -37.73 -11.88
N TYR A 888 -34.55 -38.79 -12.33
CA TYR A 888 -33.41 -38.68 -13.25
C TYR A 888 -33.78 -37.96 -14.56
N ASN A 889 -34.88 -38.35 -15.20
CA ASN A 889 -35.35 -37.72 -16.43
C ASN A 889 -35.94 -36.32 -16.18
N VAL A 890 -36.54 -36.06 -15.02
CA VAL A 890 -36.94 -34.70 -14.63
C VAL A 890 -35.70 -33.80 -14.57
N PHE A 891 -34.69 -34.16 -13.77
CA PHE A 891 -33.48 -33.37 -13.62
C PHE A 891 -32.73 -33.16 -14.94
N ARG A 892 -32.71 -34.16 -15.82
CA ARG A 892 -32.02 -34.10 -17.13
C ARG A 892 -32.65 -33.12 -18.13
N TYR A 893 -33.92 -32.73 -17.94
CA TYR A 893 -34.67 -31.94 -18.92
C TYR A 893 -35.44 -30.74 -18.34
N MET A 894 -35.54 -30.57 -17.02
CA MET A 894 -36.34 -29.52 -16.38
C MET A 894 -35.91 -28.09 -16.69
N ASP A 895 -34.71 -27.87 -17.22
CA ASP A 895 -34.17 -26.58 -17.66
C ASP A 895 -34.11 -26.41 -19.18
N SER A 896 -34.76 -27.30 -19.95
CA SER A 896 -34.82 -27.25 -21.41
C SER A 896 -36.11 -26.63 -21.93
N SER A 897 -36.17 -26.29 -23.22
CA SER A 897 -37.42 -25.90 -23.90
C SER A 897 -38.49 -27.02 -23.82
N SER A 898 -38.08 -28.28 -23.72
CA SER A 898 -38.96 -29.43 -23.53
C SER A 898 -39.33 -29.71 -22.07
N SER A 899 -39.02 -28.82 -21.12
CA SER A 899 -39.17 -29.05 -19.67
C SER A 899 -40.54 -29.62 -19.25
N LEU A 900 -41.65 -29.02 -19.73
CA LEU A 900 -43.02 -29.46 -19.37
C LEU A 900 -43.34 -30.90 -19.80
N LYS A 901 -42.72 -31.42 -20.87
CA LYS A 901 -42.87 -32.83 -21.31
C LYS A 901 -42.44 -33.84 -20.24
N TYR A 902 -41.55 -33.42 -19.33
CA TYR A 902 -41.02 -34.27 -18.26
C TYR A 902 -41.57 -33.90 -16.87
N THR A 903 -41.99 -32.65 -16.66
CA THR A 903 -42.42 -32.14 -15.36
C THR A 903 -43.94 -32.04 -15.19
N GLU A 904 -44.70 -31.66 -16.22
CA GLU A 904 -46.06 -31.13 -16.02
C GLU A 904 -47.05 -32.17 -15.49
N LYS A 905 -47.02 -33.40 -16.02
CA LYS A 905 -47.84 -34.51 -15.49
C LYS A 905 -47.52 -34.82 -14.01
N ILE A 906 -46.26 -34.69 -13.59
CA ILE A 906 -45.82 -34.97 -12.22
C ILE A 906 -46.20 -33.81 -11.29
N LEU A 907 -45.98 -32.57 -11.73
CA LEU A 907 -46.36 -31.38 -10.96
C LEU A 907 -47.88 -31.27 -10.79
N ASN A 908 -48.66 -31.42 -11.87
CA ASN A 908 -50.13 -31.39 -11.81
C ASN A 908 -50.69 -32.48 -10.87
N SER A 909 -50.09 -33.68 -10.85
CA SER A 909 -50.60 -34.81 -10.07
C SER A 909 -50.10 -34.89 -8.62
N GLN A 910 -49.06 -34.15 -8.23
CA GLN A 910 -48.55 -34.15 -6.83
C GLN A 910 -48.69 -32.78 -6.13
N VAL A 911 -48.67 -31.69 -6.89
CA VAL A 911 -48.65 -30.29 -6.41
C VAL A 911 -49.95 -29.55 -6.77
N GLY A 912 -50.68 -29.98 -7.80
CA GLY A 912 -51.89 -29.28 -8.27
C GLY A 912 -51.54 -27.96 -8.95
N ASN A 913 -51.93 -26.83 -8.34
CA ASN A 913 -51.70 -25.47 -8.88
C ASN A 913 -50.25 -24.98 -8.67
N TRP A 914 -49.27 -25.73 -9.18
CA TRP A 914 -47.85 -25.46 -9.01
C TRP A 914 -47.40 -24.12 -9.60
N LYS A 915 -48.11 -23.59 -10.62
CA LYS A 915 -47.79 -22.30 -11.26
C LYS A 915 -47.93 -21.13 -10.28
N PHE A 916 -48.87 -21.22 -9.32
CA PHE A 916 -49.04 -20.26 -8.23
C PHE A 916 -47.89 -20.28 -7.22
N LEU A 917 -47.28 -21.46 -7.00
CA LEU A 917 -46.15 -21.65 -6.05
C LEU A 917 -44.79 -21.21 -6.62
N VAL A 918 -44.75 -20.78 -7.89
CA VAL A 918 -43.55 -20.26 -8.58
C VAL A 918 -43.81 -18.80 -8.99
N PRO A 919 -43.52 -17.81 -8.11
CA PRO A 919 -43.74 -16.41 -8.39
C PRO A 919 -43.09 -15.96 -9.72
N GLY A 920 -43.91 -15.39 -10.59
CA GLY A 920 -43.45 -14.94 -11.91
C GLY A 920 -43.06 -16.06 -12.88
N TYR A 921 -43.61 -17.27 -12.77
CA TYR A 921 -43.38 -18.34 -13.73
C TYR A 921 -43.63 -17.87 -15.18
N LYS A 922 -42.63 -18.08 -16.04
CA LYS A 922 -42.75 -18.10 -17.51
C LYS A 922 -41.84 -19.21 -18.02
N ALA A 923 -42.26 -20.02 -18.99
CA ALA A 923 -41.45 -21.13 -19.48
C ALA A 923 -40.04 -20.69 -19.94
N SER A 924 -39.93 -19.52 -20.60
CA SER A 924 -38.66 -18.92 -21.00
C SER A 924 -37.71 -18.59 -19.83
N ARG A 925 -38.24 -18.22 -18.65
CA ARG A 925 -37.43 -17.97 -17.43
C ARG A 925 -36.75 -19.24 -16.91
N VAL A 926 -37.33 -20.42 -17.20
CA VAL A 926 -36.79 -21.73 -16.82
C VAL A 926 -35.61 -22.14 -17.71
N TYR A 927 -35.70 -21.93 -19.03
CA TYR A 927 -34.73 -22.45 -20.01
C TYR A 927 -33.81 -21.41 -20.68
N LYS A 928 -34.05 -20.10 -20.50
CA LYS A 928 -33.09 -19.02 -20.84
C LYS A 928 -32.41 -18.41 -19.60
N MET A 929 -32.77 -18.92 -18.41
CA MET A 929 -32.63 -18.28 -17.08
C MET A 929 -33.40 -16.95 -16.95
N TYR A 930 -33.75 -16.64 -15.70
CA TYR A 930 -34.14 -15.30 -15.30
C TYR A 930 -33.12 -14.70 -14.33
N ARG A 931 -32.62 -13.52 -14.70
CA ARG A 931 -31.90 -12.56 -13.87
C ARG A 931 -32.38 -11.17 -14.31
N ASN A 932 -32.35 -10.23 -13.37
CA ASN A 932 -32.41 -8.79 -13.62
C ASN A 932 -30.99 -8.24 -13.46
#